data_AF-A0A930A667-F1
#
_entry.id   AF-A0A930A667-F1
#
_cell.length_a   1.000
_cell.length_b   1.000
_cell.length_c   1.000
_cell.angle_alpha   90.00
_cell.angle_beta   90.00
_cell.angle_gamma   90.00
#
_symmetry.space_group_name_H-M   'P 1'
#
loop_
_entity.id
_entity.type
_entity.pdbx_description
1 polymer ?
#
loop_
_entity_poly.entity_id
_entity_poly.type
_entity_poly.pdbx_seq_one_letter_code
_entity_poly.pdbx_strand_id
1 'polypeptide(L)'
;MGTIKNGTSVYDIKDYLSKEIAPTYFKDIADMNEMNVGLFGYITEILSTTINDGYFAITSLFKEIFPIQAELPESIYNHATIFQIDNLMATAASVPFTIMMSEEALLKNGINVDGNITQFDMDSEMVFNVDGIPFMLDYDVRVTSKRTLEGTIHSAYYIMDHNNSVSPLLNPYIRTSTYVNDNGKRYVVLAVTLHQVEKKTITDTIIMNDKINMVSMEYTFEGQLANFEIFYKAPGDLTYTQLTKKLMNTEKLDKPFCFYKIVDDHKLQIEFSNDERYFTPKYNSEIYIQLYTTKGKNGNFTTYDGTDIEIIGKADRYPNNRGMIFMGTVTGESVGGYDRKDIEELRNDVVKAYSTIKSFTTTNDLQIYFNNIKHREQNEILFMKKRDDAFERLYSTFILFRDADQNVIPTNTLDIKIESTDIDTYMEQSKRNIIKAGKIYRYKGSDKSVAVIDKTLSLKTNLDGYENNDFIYINPFLTVVCANPLSVAFYLNSVNDNITTLYQPTDTKSFNQFIVNSINIKRDALNGEDGYMITTKIAPSAMLPKEAFKLIEDDTLVLPSYKTFKNPTDGYQYIDNENLKVVLTLHGEENRIKRLIDMDLYGFDEDYYFFKKFIKTNDYVTLKNQFQLTEGMLDPTTGTDSTDPVLVDGTNCKMELLTFYQYPDTTEQQLHKFNSLPLLEHFTLTNRYTMSKDTPIRFIIPIPEVRSYVQYANRGPNGKYGFRLEMIPLIKANYFKLPNARERFMNSFRSIYDYIRKSLDLLTNNFHIDIKFFNTYGYSKFYFKHEDLEEATNPLDKINISISFDAKYTFTTDAEDMTKRLKTYIQKYIESRDISLVSSPSLYISNLIAGIKENFPSIKFIKFNGINKYGPSMQTLESLVNETNVIQGVIETSKVIPEYLNVDHTIKNGKRTAQIFINILD
;
A
#
# COMPACT_ATOMS: atom_id res chain seq x y z
N MET A 1 -45.74 23.52 32.65
CA MET A 1 -44.59 23.85 31.80
C MET A 1 -44.03 25.16 32.30
N GLY A 2 -42.88 25.14 32.96
CA GLY A 2 -42.19 26.39 33.32
C GLY A 2 -41.78 27.11 32.05
N THR A 3 -42.12 28.38 31.94
CA THR A 3 -41.59 29.27 30.90
C THR A 3 -40.07 29.14 30.88
N ILE A 4 -39.52 28.74 29.74
CA ILE A 4 -38.08 28.73 29.53
C ILE A 4 -37.62 30.18 29.65
N LYS A 5 -36.93 30.50 30.75
CA LYS A 5 -36.42 31.83 31.02
C LYS A 5 -35.29 32.12 30.03
N ASN A 6 -35.41 33.20 29.27
CA ASN A 6 -34.40 33.61 28.30
C ASN A 6 -33.24 34.31 29.04
N GLY A 7 -32.05 33.72 29.00
CA GLY A 7 -30.83 34.23 29.65
C GLY A 7 -29.69 34.39 28.66
N THR A 8 -30.00 34.76 27.42
CA THR A 8 -29.04 34.81 26.31
C THR A 8 -28.15 36.05 26.32
N SER A 9 -28.47 37.06 27.13
CA SER A 9 -27.61 38.23 27.33
C SER A 9 -27.60 38.73 28.78
N VAL A 10 -26.53 39.46 29.13
CA VAL A 10 -26.43 40.18 30.41
C VAL A 10 -27.63 41.10 30.63
N TYR A 11 -28.17 41.71 29.57
CA TYR A 11 -29.34 42.59 29.66
C TYR A 11 -30.61 41.82 30.04
N ASP A 12 -30.83 40.63 29.48
CA ASP A 12 -32.00 39.80 29.81
C ASP A 12 -31.97 39.32 31.27
N ILE A 13 -30.77 39.02 31.79
CA ILE A 13 -30.58 38.62 33.19
C ILE A 13 -30.84 39.81 34.13
N LYS A 14 -30.39 41.02 33.77
CA LYS A 14 -30.67 42.25 34.52
C LYS A 14 -32.16 42.58 34.52
N ASP A 15 -32.81 42.48 33.36
CA ASP A 15 -34.24 42.70 33.21
C ASP A 15 -35.05 41.72 34.05
N TYR A 16 -34.64 40.46 34.12
CA TYR A 16 -35.26 39.48 34.98
C TYR A 16 -35.10 39.81 36.47
N LEU A 17 -33.89 40.21 36.89
CA LEU A 17 -33.61 40.61 38.27
C LEU A 17 -34.40 41.87 38.67
N SER A 18 -34.52 42.86 37.79
CA SER A 18 -35.22 44.13 38.06
C SER A 18 -36.74 44.02 37.97
N LYS A 19 -37.29 43.26 37.02
CA LYS A 19 -38.74 43.22 36.73
C LYS A 19 -39.48 42.08 37.44
N GLU A 20 -38.82 40.97 37.77
CA GLU A 20 -39.49 39.84 38.43
C GLU A 20 -39.03 39.60 39.87
N ILE A 21 -37.72 39.64 40.13
CA ILE A 21 -37.20 39.30 41.47
C ILE A 21 -37.36 40.49 42.42
N ALA A 22 -36.86 41.66 42.02
CA ALA A 22 -36.81 42.80 42.93
C ALA A 22 -38.19 43.32 43.40
N PRO A 23 -39.26 43.37 42.58
CA PRO A 23 -40.59 43.78 43.03
C PRO A 23 -41.21 42.85 44.09
N THR A 24 -40.74 41.60 44.17
CA THR A 24 -41.18 40.65 45.20
C THR A 24 -40.72 41.07 46.61
N TYR A 25 -39.56 41.72 46.71
CA TYR A 25 -38.93 42.13 47.97
C TYR A 25 -39.05 43.63 48.25
N PHE A 26 -39.18 44.47 47.21
CA PHE A 26 -39.30 45.92 47.30
C PHE A 26 -40.67 46.41 46.81
N LYS A 27 -41.75 45.93 47.46
CA LYS A 27 -43.14 46.17 47.03
C LYS A 27 -43.60 47.64 47.00
N ASP A 28 -42.93 48.52 47.75
CA ASP A 28 -43.31 49.94 47.87
C ASP A 28 -42.50 50.86 46.94
N ILE A 29 -41.62 50.32 46.09
CA ILE A 29 -40.85 51.08 45.10
C ILE A 29 -41.47 50.81 43.72
N ALA A 30 -42.27 51.76 43.22
CA ALA A 30 -43.02 51.60 41.96
C ALA A 30 -42.12 51.49 40.73
N ASP A 31 -40.97 52.16 40.73
CA ASP A 31 -39.97 52.11 39.66
C ASP A 31 -38.58 51.97 40.28
N MET A 32 -37.97 50.77 40.20
CA MET A 32 -36.56 50.62 40.54
C MET A 32 -35.72 51.32 39.48
N ASN A 33 -34.84 52.24 39.91
CA ASN A 33 -33.96 52.95 38.99
C ASN A 33 -32.99 51.96 38.30
N GLU A 34 -33.15 51.77 36.99
CA GLU A 34 -32.30 50.90 36.14
C GLU A 34 -30.91 51.49 35.90
N MET A 35 -30.65 52.74 36.32
CA MET A 35 -29.33 53.35 36.19
C MET A 35 -28.31 52.64 37.09
N ASN A 36 -27.14 52.30 36.53
CA ASN A 36 -25.98 51.67 37.21
C ASN A 36 -25.42 52.43 38.44
N VAL A 37 -26.03 53.55 38.84
CA VAL A 37 -25.55 54.44 39.90
C VAL A 37 -26.28 54.09 41.21
N GLY A 38 -25.83 53.02 41.87
CA GLY A 38 -26.32 52.59 43.19
C GLY A 38 -25.85 51.17 43.56
N LEU A 39 -25.88 50.83 44.86
CA LEU A 39 -25.46 49.51 45.37
C LEU A 39 -26.26 48.35 44.73
N PHE A 40 -27.54 48.57 44.43
CA PHE A 40 -28.41 47.60 43.76
C PHE A 40 -28.01 47.38 42.29
N GLY A 41 -27.72 48.45 41.53
CA GLY A 41 -27.21 48.35 40.16
C GLY A 41 -25.86 47.64 40.12
N TYR A 42 -24.96 47.94 41.06
CA TYR A 42 -23.67 47.25 41.21
C TYR A 42 -23.80 45.75 41.50
N ILE A 43 -24.65 45.35 42.45
CA ILE A 43 -24.90 43.94 42.77
C ILE A 43 -25.52 43.22 41.57
N THR A 44 -26.49 43.83 40.90
CA THR A 44 -27.16 43.27 39.72
C THR A 44 -26.20 43.12 38.53
N GLU A 45 -25.27 44.06 38.33
CA GLU A 45 -24.18 43.96 37.35
C GLU A 45 -23.26 42.77 37.65
N ILE A 46 -22.79 42.64 38.90
CA ILE A 46 -21.93 41.54 39.32
C ILE A 46 -22.62 40.19 39.10
N LEU A 47 -23.86 40.06 39.56
CA LEU A 47 -24.63 38.82 39.43
C LEU A 47 -24.88 38.49 37.96
N SER A 48 -25.28 39.47 37.15
CA SER A 48 -25.56 39.24 35.73
C SER A 48 -24.31 38.88 34.95
N THR A 49 -23.17 39.51 35.24
CA THR A 49 -21.87 39.17 34.65
C THR A 49 -21.44 37.77 35.08
N THR A 50 -21.51 37.44 36.37
CA THR A 50 -21.16 36.11 36.90
C THR A 50 -22.03 35.01 36.29
N ILE A 51 -23.35 35.26 36.15
CA ILE A 51 -24.28 34.31 35.53
C ILE A 51 -23.96 34.16 34.04
N ASN A 52 -23.70 35.26 33.32
CA ASN A 52 -23.34 35.24 31.91
C ASN A 52 -22.02 34.49 31.66
N ASP A 53 -21.00 34.72 32.48
CA ASP A 53 -19.72 34.01 32.41
C ASP A 53 -19.92 32.51 32.69
N GLY A 54 -20.79 32.18 33.65
CA GLY A 54 -21.20 30.79 33.92
C GLY A 54 -21.90 30.13 32.73
N TYR A 55 -22.84 30.83 32.07
CA TYR A 55 -23.53 30.32 30.87
C TYR A 55 -22.57 30.16 29.69
N PHE A 56 -21.64 31.10 29.49
CA PHE A 56 -20.60 31.02 28.48
C PHE A 56 -19.70 29.81 28.73
N ALA A 57 -19.21 29.62 29.96
CA ALA A 57 -18.38 28.48 30.33
C ALA A 57 -19.10 27.14 30.10
N ILE A 58 -20.37 27.03 30.47
CA ILE A 58 -21.19 25.83 30.27
C ILE A 58 -21.41 25.57 28.77
N THR A 59 -21.72 26.60 27.99
CA THR A 59 -21.98 26.47 26.55
C THR A 59 -20.72 26.07 25.80
N SER A 60 -19.58 26.69 26.13
CA SER A 60 -18.27 26.31 25.61
C SER A 60 -17.96 24.86 25.99
N LEU A 61 -18.16 24.45 27.24
CA LEU A 61 -18.01 23.05 27.65
C LEU A 61 -18.89 22.10 26.82
N PHE A 62 -20.16 22.45 26.58
CA PHE A 62 -21.05 21.64 25.75
C PHE A 62 -20.61 21.54 24.29
N LYS A 63 -20.07 22.63 23.71
CA LYS A 63 -19.49 22.58 22.36
C LYS A 63 -18.29 21.63 22.32
N GLU A 64 -17.40 21.68 23.31
CA GLU A 64 -16.20 20.85 23.38
C GLU A 64 -16.48 19.35 23.56
N ILE A 65 -17.63 18.99 24.12
CA ILE A 65 -18.07 17.57 24.24
C ILE A 65 -18.34 16.96 22.85
N PHE A 66 -18.79 17.74 21.87
CA PHE A 66 -19.14 17.24 20.54
C PHE A 66 -18.06 17.58 19.51
N PRO A 67 -17.37 16.60 18.91
CA PRO A 67 -16.26 16.86 17.97
C PRO A 67 -16.59 17.78 16.79
N ILE A 68 -17.85 17.75 16.32
CA ILE A 68 -18.33 18.60 15.22
C ILE A 68 -18.31 20.09 15.60
N GLN A 69 -18.53 20.40 16.88
CA GLN A 69 -18.64 21.75 17.41
C GLN A 69 -17.44 22.18 18.25
N ALA A 70 -16.55 21.26 18.61
CA ALA A 70 -15.34 21.54 19.38
C ALA A 70 -14.43 22.52 18.63
N GLU A 71 -14.05 23.58 19.34
CA GLU A 71 -13.19 24.65 18.84
C GLU A 71 -11.76 24.50 19.40
N LEU A 72 -11.59 23.92 20.60
CA LEU A 72 -10.28 23.71 21.19
C LEU A 72 -9.54 22.52 20.56
N PRO A 73 -8.28 22.69 20.10
CA PRO A 73 -7.47 21.59 19.57
C PRO A 73 -7.31 20.44 20.57
N GLU A 74 -7.13 20.77 21.86
CA GLU A 74 -6.98 19.80 22.94
C GLU A 74 -8.17 18.84 23.03
N SER A 75 -9.39 19.34 22.88
CA SER A 75 -10.59 18.50 22.87
C SER A 75 -10.56 17.52 21.70
N ILE A 76 -10.17 17.97 20.52
CA ILE A 76 -10.11 17.14 19.31
C ILE A 76 -9.01 16.06 19.45
N TYR A 77 -7.84 16.41 19.98
CA TYR A 77 -6.77 15.44 20.26
C TYR A 77 -7.16 14.43 21.34
N ASN A 78 -7.89 14.86 22.37
CA ASN A 78 -8.43 13.96 23.40
C ASN A 78 -9.45 12.98 22.79
N HIS A 79 -10.38 13.46 21.95
CA HIS A 79 -11.31 12.60 21.22
C HIS A 79 -10.57 11.62 20.30
N ALA A 80 -9.56 12.10 19.56
CA ALA A 80 -8.72 11.25 18.72
C ALA A 80 -8.01 10.15 19.52
N THR A 81 -7.56 10.47 20.74
CA THR A 81 -6.93 9.51 21.65
C THR A 81 -7.92 8.45 22.16
N ILE A 82 -9.17 8.83 22.48
CA ILE A 82 -10.24 7.88 22.85
C ILE A 82 -10.47 6.86 21.73
N PHE A 83 -10.48 7.32 20.47
CA PHE A 83 -10.59 6.44 19.31
C PHE A 83 -9.24 5.90 18.84
N GLN A 84 -8.15 6.03 19.60
CA GLN A 84 -6.83 5.49 19.26
C GLN A 84 -6.40 5.81 17.81
N ILE A 85 -6.59 7.05 17.39
CA ILE A 85 -6.07 7.53 16.10
C ILE A 85 -4.58 7.80 16.29
N ASP A 86 -3.73 7.04 15.59
CA ASP A 86 -2.28 6.99 15.82
C ASP A 86 -1.45 7.85 14.86
N ASN A 87 -2.01 8.19 13.69
CA ASN A 87 -1.35 9.05 12.71
C ASN A 87 -1.53 10.54 13.03
N LEU A 88 -0.94 10.98 14.14
CA LEU A 88 -1.01 12.37 14.65
C LEU A 88 0.31 13.15 14.47
N MET A 89 1.43 12.46 14.22
CA MET A 89 2.77 13.06 14.08
C MET A 89 3.12 13.35 12.61
N ALA A 90 4.10 14.22 12.39
CA ALA A 90 4.64 14.48 11.06
C ALA A 90 5.61 13.37 10.62
N THR A 91 5.86 13.26 9.31
CA THR A 91 6.87 12.32 8.77
C THR A 91 8.08 13.12 8.30
N ALA A 92 9.29 12.70 8.69
CA ALA A 92 10.53 13.35 8.29
C ALA A 92 10.90 13.01 6.84
N ALA A 93 11.45 13.99 6.11
CA ALA A 93 12.02 13.76 4.78
C ALA A 93 13.32 12.96 4.89
N SER A 94 13.62 12.15 3.88
CA SER A 94 14.86 11.36 3.77
C SER A 94 15.63 11.79 2.53
N VAL A 95 16.96 11.76 2.57
CA VAL A 95 17.82 12.10 1.43
C VAL A 95 19.01 11.14 1.33
N PRO A 96 19.33 10.61 0.12
CA PRO A 96 20.55 9.86 -0.09
C PRO A 96 21.76 10.82 -0.14
N PHE A 97 22.79 10.49 0.63
CA PHE A 97 23.96 11.33 0.82
C PHE A 97 25.24 10.50 0.78
N THR A 98 26.30 11.08 0.22
CA THR A 98 27.61 10.46 0.16
C THR A 98 28.58 11.18 1.09
N ILE A 99 29.10 10.47 2.08
CA ILE A 99 30.13 10.98 3.01
C ILE A 99 31.50 10.54 2.50
N MET A 100 32.44 11.48 2.40
CA MET A 100 33.82 11.26 2.00
C MET A 100 34.77 11.65 3.13
N MET A 101 35.73 10.76 3.41
CA MET A 101 36.73 10.92 4.46
C MET A 101 38.09 10.48 3.96
N SER A 102 39.16 11.16 4.39
CA SER A 102 40.53 10.77 3.98
C SER A 102 40.91 9.44 4.64
N GLU A 103 41.41 8.49 3.85
CA GLU A 103 41.86 7.17 4.36
C GLU A 103 42.98 7.32 5.39
N GLU A 104 43.93 8.25 5.17
CA GLU A 104 45.03 8.52 6.10
C GLU A 104 44.51 9.03 7.46
N ALA A 105 43.54 9.93 7.45
CA ALA A 105 42.93 10.46 8.67
C ALA A 105 42.13 9.39 9.41
N LEU A 106 41.40 8.54 8.68
CA LEU A 106 40.63 7.43 9.24
C LEU A 106 41.55 6.43 9.96
N LEU A 107 42.64 6.02 9.30
CA LEU A 107 43.59 5.07 9.87
C LEU A 107 44.38 5.65 11.05
N LYS A 108 44.62 6.97 11.06
CA LYS A 108 45.31 7.66 12.16
C LYS A 108 44.43 7.85 13.39
N ASN A 109 43.16 8.20 13.19
CA ASN A 109 42.22 8.49 14.28
C ASN A 109 41.44 7.23 14.73
N GLY A 110 41.52 6.13 13.98
CA GLY A 110 40.90 4.86 14.32
C GLY A 110 41.62 4.09 15.44
N ILE A 111 40.89 3.22 16.11
CA ILE A 111 41.38 2.32 17.15
C ILE A 111 41.82 1.01 16.51
N ASN A 112 43.07 0.60 16.74
CA ASN A 112 43.58 -0.69 16.29
C ASN A 112 43.07 -1.79 17.23
N VAL A 113 42.28 -2.74 16.70
CA VAL A 113 41.63 -3.80 17.49
C VAL A 113 42.40 -5.11 17.39
N ASP A 114 42.95 -5.37 16.21
CA ASP A 114 43.86 -6.48 15.90
C ASP A 114 44.89 -5.93 14.90
N GLY A 115 46.12 -6.43 14.87
CA GLY A 115 47.24 -5.77 14.16
C GLY A 115 46.97 -5.43 12.68
N ASN A 116 46.00 -6.10 12.06
CA ASN A 116 45.55 -5.88 10.68
C ASN A 116 44.17 -5.19 10.54
N ILE A 117 43.48 -4.86 11.63
CA ILE A 117 42.11 -4.31 11.67
C ILE A 117 42.05 -3.01 12.49
N THR A 118 41.57 -1.94 11.86
CA THR A 118 41.35 -0.62 12.50
C THR A 118 39.87 -0.24 12.45
N GLN A 119 39.31 0.26 13.55
CA GLN A 119 37.91 0.67 13.68
C GLN A 119 37.76 2.17 13.96
N PHE A 120 36.77 2.81 13.33
CA PHE A 120 36.44 4.23 13.51
C PHE A 120 34.93 4.41 13.66
N ASP A 121 34.47 5.16 14.66
CA ASP A 121 33.05 5.33 14.99
C ASP A 121 32.62 6.78 14.78
N MET A 122 31.63 7.01 13.90
CA MET A 122 30.97 8.29 13.67
C MET A 122 29.72 8.43 14.54
N ASP A 123 29.49 9.64 15.01
CA ASP A 123 28.35 9.98 15.89
C ASP A 123 27.09 10.27 15.05
N SER A 124 25.95 9.70 15.44
CA SER A 124 24.64 10.01 14.85
C SER A 124 24.21 11.46 15.05
N GLU A 125 24.72 12.14 16.09
CA GLU A 125 24.38 13.54 16.40
C GLU A 125 25.07 14.57 15.48
N MET A 126 25.82 14.12 14.47
CA MET A 126 26.38 14.98 13.44
C MET A 126 25.27 15.67 12.63
N VAL A 127 25.44 16.95 12.34
CA VAL A 127 24.48 17.75 11.57
C VAL A 127 25.01 17.99 10.17
N PHE A 128 24.23 17.59 9.17
CA PHE A 128 24.48 17.79 7.75
C PHE A 128 23.55 18.90 7.28
N ASN A 129 24.08 20.12 7.17
CA ASN A 129 23.33 21.28 6.73
C ASN A 129 23.42 21.38 5.20
N VAL A 130 22.29 21.21 4.52
CA VAL A 130 22.16 21.31 3.05
C VAL A 130 21.31 22.53 2.75
N ASP A 131 21.93 23.62 2.31
CA ASP A 131 21.25 24.90 1.99
C ASP A 131 20.31 25.40 3.12
N GLY A 132 20.77 25.31 4.37
CA GLY A 132 19.99 25.72 5.55
C GLY A 132 18.95 24.71 6.04
N ILE A 133 18.91 23.50 5.46
CA ILE A 133 18.09 22.38 5.93
C ILE A 133 18.99 21.38 6.68
N PRO A 134 18.79 21.18 8.00
CA PRO A 134 19.58 20.24 8.76
C PRO A 134 19.05 18.81 8.62
N PHE A 135 19.99 17.89 8.39
CA PHE A 135 19.79 16.44 8.35
C PHE A 135 20.72 15.76 9.36
N MET A 136 20.34 14.57 9.82
CA MET A 136 21.12 13.76 10.77
C MET A 136 21.18 12.30 10.33
N LEU A 137 22.16 11.57 10.88
CA LEU A 137 22.25 10.12 10.75
C LEU A 137 21.30 9.43 11.73
N ASP A 138 20.71 8.32 11.31
CA ASP A 138 19.76 7.57 12.14
C ASP A 138 20.41 6.80 13.30
N TYR A 139 21.62 6.31 13.07
CA TYR A 139 22.41 5.50 13.99
C TYR A 139 23.89 5.87 13.87
N ASP A 140 24.66 5.58 14.91
CA ASP A 140 26.12 5.73 14.88
C ASP A 140 26.71 4.77 13.82
N VAL A 141 27.80 5.17 13.16
CA VAL A 141 28.38 4.38 12.06
C VAL A 141 29.79 3.92 12.41
N ARG A 142 30.04 2.61 12.34
CA ARG A 142 31.37 2.02 12.50
C ARG A 142 31.98 1.68 11.15
N VAL A 143 33.18 2.21 10.87
CA VAL A 143 34.01 1.86 9.72
C VAL A 143 35.16 0.97 10.17
N THR A 144 35.25 -0.22 9.58
CA THR A 144 36.31 -1.21 9.83
C THR A 144 37.21 -1.31 8.60
N SER A 145 38.52 -1.18 8.81
CA SER A 145 39.54 -1.23 7.75
C SER A 145 40.45 -2.43 7.98
N LYS A 146 40.62 -3.28 6.97
CA LYS A 146 41.52 -4.44 7.00
C LYS A 146 42.62 -4.30 5.95
N ARG A 147 43.87 -4.55 6.34
CA ARG A 147 45.00 -4.60 5.40
C ARG A 147 45.05 -5.97 4.71
N THR A 148 45.08 -5.97 3.38
CA THR A 148 45.29 -7.16 2.52
C THR A 148 46.54 -6.98 1.65
N LEU A 149 46.93 -8.02 0.90
CA LEU A 149 48.08 -8.00 -0.01
C LEU A 149 47.94 -6.97 -1.14
N GLU A 150 46.70 -6.63 -1.54
CA GLU A 150 46.40 -5.68 -2.62
C GLU A 150 46.09 -4.25 -2.13
N GLY A 151 45.95 -4.03 -0.81
CA GLY A 151 45.69 -2.71 -0.22
C GLY A 151 44.85 -2.75 1.06
N THR A 152 44.40 -1.59 1.54
CA THR A 152 43.40 -1.52 2.61
C THR A 152 42.01 -1.68 2.02
N ILE A 153 41.22 -2.59 2.57
CA ILE A 153 39.79 -2.72 2.26
C ILE A 153 38.99 -2.16 3.43
N HIS A 154 37.91 -1.44 3.14
CA HIS A 154 37.03 -0.84 4.14
C HIS A 154 35.66 -1.50 4.09
N SER A 155 34.99 -1.58 5.23
CA SER A 155 33.61 -2.04 5.39
C SER A 155 32.96 -1.19 6.49
N ALA A 156 31.71 -0.76 6.31
CA ALA A 156 31.03 0.09 7.26
C ALA A 156 29.66 -0.47 7.65
N TYR A 157 29.22 -0.20 8.87
CA TYR A 157 27.90 -0.59 9.34
C TYR A 157 27.36 0.32 10.45
N TYR A 158 26.04 0.44 10.54
CA TYR A 158 25.32 1.13 11.61
C TYR A 158 25.35 0.31 12.91
N ILE A 159 25.59 0.99 14.02
CA ILE A 159 25.50 0.44 15.38
C ILE A 159 24.04 0.56 15.85
N MET A 160 23.24 -0.47 15.57
CA MET A 160 21.83 -0.53 15.95
C MET A 160 21.66 -1.13 17.37
N ASP A 161 22.05 -0.36 18.41
CA ASP A 161 21.97 -0.76 19.82
C ASP A 161 20.58 -0.57 20.45
N HIS A 162 19.73 0.24 19.83
CA HIS A 162 18.34 0.48 20.20
C HIS A 162 17.46 0.56 18.96
N ASN A 163 16.13 0.56 19.15
CA ASN A 163 15.19 0.72 18.04
C ASN A 163 14.91 2.21 17.79
N ASN A 164 15.35 2.77 16.66
CA ASN A 164 15.01 4.14 16.27
C ASN A 164 13.76 4.13 15.37
N SER A 165 12.63 4.62 15.89
CA SER A 165 11.36 4.63 15.16
C SER A 165 11.30 5.62 13.98
N VAL A 166 12.27 6.53 13.85
CA VAL A 166 12.40 7.42 12.68
C VAL A 166 13.04 6.69 11.50
N SER A 167 13.89 5.69 11.78
CA SER A 167 14.68 5.02 10.76
C SER A 167 13.94 3.83 10.13
N PRO A 168 13.82 3.76 8.80
CA PRO A 168 13.39 2.56 8.10
C PRO A 168 14.52 1.54 7.90
N LEU A 169 15.73 1.80 8.41
CA LEU A 169 16.90 0.95 8.18
C LEU A 169 16.76 -0.39 8.91
N LEU A 170 16.81 -1.47 8.13
CA LEU A 170 16.74 -2.85 8.62
C LEU A 170 18.05 -3.62 8.35
N ASN A 171 18.92 -3.06 7.50
CA ASN A 171 20.23 -3.61 7.20
C ASN A 171 21.29 -2.71 7.85
N PRO A 172 22.16 -3.26 8.72
CA PRO A 172 23.22 -2.47 9.32
C PRO A 172 24.33 -2.12 8.33
N TYR A 173 24.54 -2.87 7.25
CA TYR A 173 25.71 -2.64 6.38
C TYR A 173 25.55 -1.43 5.46
N ILE A 174 26.63 -0.65 5.37
CA ILE A 174 26.74 0.55 4.55
C ILE A 174 27.68 0.25 3.39
N ARG A 175 27.30 0.70 2.20
CA ARG A 175 28.13 0.55 1.01
C ARG A 175 29.35 1.48 1.12
N THR A 176 30.54 0.91 0.93
CA THR A 176 31.79 1.65 0.94
C THR A 176 32.50 1.56 -0.40
N SER A 177 33.16 2.65 -0.80
CA SER A 177 34.04 2.67 -1.96
C SER A 177 35.29 3.52 -1.66
N THR A 178 36.33 3.37 -2.48
CA THR A 178 37.56 4.15 -2.36
C THR A 178 37.77 4.98 -3.60
N TYR A 179 37.98 6.28 -3.42
CA TYR A 179 38.27 7.23 -4.49
C TYR A 179 39.70 7.75 -4.35
N VAL A 180 40.42 7.84 -5.46
CA VAL A 180 41.76 8.45 -5.51
C VAL A 180 41.65 9.74 -6.30
N ASN A 181 41.95 10.87 -5.64
CA ASN A 181 41.97 12.17 -6.30
C ASN A 181 43.23 12.32 -7.17
N ASP A 182 43.24 13.27 -8.12
CA ASP A 182 44.34 13.54 -9.07
C ASP A 182 45.70 13.76 -8.40
N ASN A 183 45.70 14.19 -7.13
CA ASN A 183 46.89 14.37 -6.30
C ASN A 183 47.38 13.08 -5.60
N GLY A 184 46.82 11.91 -5.93
CA GLY A 184 47.18 10.60 -5.35
C GLY A 184 46.64 10.34 -3.94
N LYS A 185 45.83 11.24 -3.38
CA LYS A 185 45.21 11.05 -2.05
C LYS A 185 43.99 10.15 -2.13
N ARG A 186 43.95 9.14 -1.25
CA ARG A 186 42.86 8.17 -1.14
C ARG A 186 41.79 8.65 -0.14
N TYR A 187 40.53 8.51 -0.54
CA TYR A 187 39.35 8.81 0.24
C TYR A 187 38.46 7.58 0.34
N VAL A 188 37.90 7.35 1.53
CA VAL A 188 36.84 6.37 1.77
C VAL A 188 35.51 7.08 1.65
N VAL A 189 34.61 6.48 0.88
CA VAL A 189 33.32 7.04 0.51
C VAL A 189 32.22 6.11 1.03
N LEU A 190 31.25 6.67 1.76
CA LEU A 190 30.13 5.96 2.38
C LEU A 190 28.82 6.48 1.81
N ALA A 191 27.98 5.57 1.31
CA ALA A 191 26.63 5.92 0.85
C ALA A 191 25.63 5.70 1.98
N VAL A 192 25.07 6.79 2.52
CA VAL A 192 24.15 6.79 3.66
C VAL A 192 22.83 7.46 3.28
N THR A 193 21.79 7.21 4.08
CA THR A 193 20.53 7.95 4.01
C THR A 193 20.44 8.82 5.26
N LEU A 194 20.20 10.11 5.07
CA LEU A 194 20.01 11.06 6.18
C LEU A 194 18.53 11.39 6.30
N HIS A 195 18.05 11.63 7.53
CA HIS A 195 16.69 12.13 7.77
C HIS A 195 16.71 13.58 8.21
N GLN A 196 15.71 14.33 7.75
CA GLN A 196 15.49 15.72 8.11
C GLN A 196 14.85 15.76 9.50
N VAL A 197 15.69 15.60 10.52
CA VAL A 197 15.30 15.67 11.92
C VAL A 197 16.29 16.48 12.73
N GLU A 198 15.79 17.16 13.75
CA GLU A 198 16.59 17.74 14.81
C GLU A 198 16.30 17.00 16.12
N LYS A 199 17.38 16.56 16.79
CA LYS A 199 17.29 15.78 18.02
C LYS A 199 17.48 16.67 19.24
N LYS A 200 16.50 16.66 20.14
CA LYS A 200 16.60 17.31 21.47
C LYS A 200 16.54 16.24 22.55
N THR A 201 17.54 16.22 23.42
CA THR A 201 17.64 15.27 24.52
C THR A 201 17.22 15.92 25.84
N ILE A 202 16.37 15.25 26.61
CA ILE A 202 15.87 15.73 27.90
C ILE A 202 16.00 14.58 28.91
N THR A 203 16.62 14.85 30.05
CA THR A 203 16.69 13.92 31.17
C THR A 203 15.87 14.49 32.33
N ASP A 204 14.97 13.67 32.86
CA ASP A 204 14.15 14.02 34.02
C ASP A 204 14.16 12.89 35.06
N THR A 205 13.83 13.22 36.31
CA THR A 205 13.85 12.28 37.43
C THR A 205 12.46 12.13 38.02
N ILE A 206 12.04 10.89 38.27
CA ILE A 206 10.73 10.63 38.86
C ILE A 206 10.79 10.89 40.37
N ILE A 207 10.30 12.06 40.77
CA ILE A 207 10.27 12.55 42.15
C ILE A 207 8.95 12.26 42.89
N MET A 208 7.97 11.63 42.24
CA MET A 208 6.70 11.25 42.88
C MET A 208 6.79 9.84 43.47
N ASN A 209 6.50 9.73 44.77
CA ASN A 209 6.41 8.45 45.51
C ASN A 209 4.96 8.09 45.88
N ASP A 210 3.99 8.83 45.36
CA ASP A 210 2.58 8.61 45.68
C ASP A 210 2.02 7.47 44.81
N LYS A 211 1.49 6.43 45.46
CA LYS A 211 0.87 5.30 44.78
C LYS A 211 -0.53 5.62 44.22
N ILE A 212 -1.13 6.71 44.67
CA ILE A 212 -2.48 7.12 44.25
C ILE A 212 -2.42 7.93 42.95
N ASN A 213 -1.43 8.82 42.83
CA ASN A 213 -1.30 9.72 41.69
C ASN A 213 -0.47 9.08 40.56
N MET A 214 -0.98 9.17 39.32
CA MET A 214 -0.19 8.76 38.16
C MET A 214 0.94 9.73 37.90
N VAL A 215 2.12 9.18 37.59
CA VAL A 215 3.26 9.96 37.14
C VAL A 215 2.96 10.43 35.72
N SER A 216 2.77 11.73 35.57
CA SER A 216 2.57 12.41 34.30
C SER A 216 3.64 13.47 34.11
N MET A 217 4.24 13.51 32.91
CA MET A 217 5.29 14.46 32.55
C MET A 217 4.92 15.10 31.22
N GLU A 218 5.13 16.41 31.10
CA GLU A 218 4.83 17.19 29.90
C GLU A 218 6.11 17.75 29.29
N TYR A 219 6.25 17.59 27.98
CA TYR A 219 7.42 18.00 27.22
C TYR A 219 7.01 18.93 26.08
N THR A 220 7.65 20.09 26.03
CA THR A 220 7.45 21.10 24.97
C THR A 220 8.47 20.93 23.85
N PHE A 221 8.02 21.05 22.62
CA PHE A 221 8.85 20.98 21.42
C PHE A 221 8.53 22.10 20.44
N GLU A 222 9.53 22.48 19.63
CA GLU A 222 9.39 23.49 18.59
C GLU A 222 9.28 22.84 17.20
N GLY A 223 8.45 23.41 16.33
CA GLY A 223 8.15 22.83 15.02
C GLY A 223 7.18 21.65 15.10
N GLN A 224 7.31 20.70 14.16
CA GLN A 224 6.45 19.52 14.10
C GLN A 224 7.17 18.31 14.71
N LEU A 225 6.50 17.58 15.59
CA LEU A 225 7.03 16.34 16.15
C LEU A 225 6.99 15.23 15.09
N ALA A 226 8.15 14.67 14.76
CA ALA A 226 8.27 13.50 13.91
C ALA A 226 8.15 12.21 14.72
N ASN A 227 8.89 12.14 15.83
CA ASN A 227 8.86 11.00 16.74
C ASN A 227 9.51 11.35 18.09
N PHE A 228 9.43 10.42 19.04
CA PHE A 228 10.23 10.46 20.25
C PHE A 228 10.67 9.06 20.67
N GLU A 229 11.82 8.96 21.33
CA GLU A 229 12.26 7.74 22.01
C GLU A 229 12.41 8.00 23.50
N ILE A 230 12.02 7.03 24.32
CA ILE A 230 12.04 7.14 25.78
C ILE A 230 12.76 5.94 26.39
N PHE A 231 13.64 6.25 27.33
CA PHE A 231 14.49 5.31 28.02
C PHE A 231 14.31 5.46 29.52
N TYR A 232 14.29 4.34 30.22
CA TYR A 232 14.12 4.24 31.66
C TYR A 232 15.34 3.60 32.30
N LYS A 233 15.77 4.16 33.42
CA LYS A 233 16.84 3.61 34.25
C LYS A 233 16.38 3.57 35.71
N ALA A 234 16.37 2.36 36.29
CA ALA A 234 15.99 2.19 37.67
C ALA A 234 17.08 2.71 38.62
N PRO A 235 16.74 3.05 39.88
CA PRO A 235 17.74 3.44 40.87
C PRO A 235 18.78 2.34 41.07
N GLY A 236 20.04 2.63 40.78
CA GLY A 236 21.17 1.70 40.92
C GLY A 236 21.52 0.89 39.66
N ASP A 237 20.71 0.94 38.60
CA ASP A 237 21.02 0.29 37.32
C ASP A 237 22.04 1.12 36.53
N LEU A 238 22.91 0.45 35.77
CA LEU A 238 23.93 1.07 34.92
C LEU A 238 23.45 1.27 33.47
N THR A 239 22.38 0.60 33.06
CA THR A 239 21.93 0.57 31.66
C THR A 239 20.52 1.10 31.52
N TYR A 240 20.29 1.87 30.46
CA TYR A 240 18.97 2.31 30.05
C TYR A 240 18.19 1.19 29.36
N THR A 241 16.91 1.08 29.69
CA THR A 241 15.96 0.19 29.00
C THR A 241 15.00 1.04 28.19
N GLN A 242 14.89 0.79 26.88
CA GLN A 242 13.93 1.50 26.03
C GLN A 242 12.49 1.09 26.38
N LEU A 243 11.60 2.07 26.54
CA LEU A 243 10.20 1.81 26.84
C LEU A 243 9.37 1.65 25.56
N THR A 244 8.38 0.76 25.60
CA THR A 244 7.39 0.66 24.53
C THR A 244 6.38 1.81 24.63
N LYS A 245 6.19 2.57 23.54
CA LYS A 245 5.25 3.70 23.46
C LYS A 245 3.83 3.22 23.16
N LYS A 246 2.84 3.71 23.90
CA LYS A 246 1.40 3.39 23.70
C LYS A 246 0.54 4.65 23.79
N LEU A 247 -0.48 4.76 22.96
CA LEU A 247 -1.46 5.84 23.11
C LEU A 247 -2.21 5.67 24.44
N MET A 248 -2.58 6.77 25.08
CA MET A 248 -3.42 6.72 26.28
C MET A 248 -4.71 5.93 26.01
N ASN A 249 -5.22 5.22 27.03
CA ASN A 249 -6.39 4.32 26.95
C ASN A 249 -6.21 3.03 26.12
N THR A 250 -4.97 2.59 25.86
CA THR A 250 -4.72 1.24 25.32
C THR A 250 -4.47 0.21 26.43
N GLU A 251 -4.50 -1.08 26.09
CA GLU A 251 -4.17 -2.16 27.02
C GLU A 251 -2.75 -2.03 27.60
N LYS A 252 -2.63 -2.33 28.90
CA LYS A 252 -1.37 -2.29 29.65
C LYS A 252 -0.51 -3.50 29.28
N LEU A 253 0.82 -3.32 29.29
CA LEU A 253 1.79 -4.37 28.99
C LEU A 253 2.56 -4.78 30.25
N ASP A 254 2.96 -6.06 30.29
CA ASP A 254 3.87 -6.55 31.35
C ASP A 254 5.31 -6.07 31.14
N LYS A 255 5.69 -5.78 29.89
CA LYS A 255 7.00 -5.23 29.52
C LYS A 255 7.06 -3.72 29.82
N PRO A 256 8.25 -3.14 30.07
CA PRO A 256 8.39 -1.69 30.27
C PRO A 256 7.74 -0.86 29.16
N PHE A 257 6.78 -0.01 29.55
CA PHE A 257 5.98 0.79 28.62
C PHE A 257 5.61 2.16 29.21
N CYS A 258 5.18 3.07 28.35
CA CYS A 258 4.60 4.36 28.74
C CYS A 258 3.38 4.69 27.87
N PHE A 259 2.45 5.46 28.43
CA PHE A 259 1.37 6.08 27.68
C PHE A 259 1.80 7.45 27.18
N TYR A 260 1.33 7.85 26.00
CA TYR A 260 1.50 9.19 25.49
C TYR A 260 0.20 9.74 24.90
N LYS A 261 0.09 11.07 24.91
CA LYS A 261 -0.89 11.81 24.12
C LYS A 261 -0.31 13.16 23.71
N ILE A 262 -0.79 13.67 22.58
CA ILE A 262 -0.52 15.03 22.13
C ILE A 262 -1.62 15.90 22.74
N VAL A 263 -1.24 16.89 23.54
CA VAL A 263 -2.20 17.77 24.24
C VAL A 263 -2.57 18.94 23.35
N ASP A 264 -1.55 19.54 22.74
CA ASP A 264 -1.67 20.61 21.77
C ASP A 264 -0.58 20.46 20.71
N ASP A 265 -0.53 21.42 19.80
CA ASP A 265 0.39 21.43 18.68
C ASP A 265 1.89 21.35 19.04
N HIS A 266 2.27 21.65 20.29
CA HIS A 266 3.66 21.76 20.73
C HIS A 266 3.93 21.03 22.06
N LYS A 267 2.98 20.24 22.57
CA LYS A 267 3.10 19.53 23.85
C LYS A 267 2.80 18.04 23.74
N LEU A 268 3.77 17.26 24.19
CA LEU A 268 3.68 15.83 24.38
C LEU A 268 3.52 15.54 25.88
N GLN A 269 2.49 14.80 26.26
CA GLN A 269 2.31 14.31 27.63
C GLN A 269 2.62 12.81 27.67
N ILE A 270 3.41 12.40 28.65
CA ILE A 270 3.78 11.00 28.91
C ILE A 270 3.25 10.62 30.29
N GLU A 271 2.56 9.49 30.36
CA GLU A 271 1.91 8.96 31.54
C GLU A 271 2.36 7.53 31.84
N PHE A 272 2.44 7.17 33.11
CA PHE A 272 2.71 5.79 33.54
C PHE A 272 1.53 5.20 34.29
N SER A 273 1.35 3.87 34.18
CA SER A 273 0.33 3.16 34.96
C SER A 273 0.61 3.27 36.46
N ASN A 274 -0.45 3.28 37.26
CA ASN A 274 -0.42 3.18 38.73
C ASN A 274 -0.72 1.74 39.24
N ASP A 275 -0.84 0.76 38.33
CA ASP A 275 -1.21 -0.62 38.67
C ASP A 275 0.04 -1.49 38.83
N GLU A 276 0.28 -1.98 40.05
CA GLU A 276 1.46 -2.78 40.42
C GLU A 276 1.55 -4.13 39.67
N ARG A 277 0.46 -4.59 39.03
CA ARG A 277 0.49 -5.78 38.16
C ARG A 277 1.30 -5.57 36.89
N TYR A 278 1.43 -4.31 36.46
CA TYR A 278 2.10 -3.93 35.22
C TYR A 278 3.33 -3.09 35.53
N PHE A 279 4.08 -2.72 34.49
CA PHE A 279 5.25 -1.85 34.66
C PHE A 279 4.86 -0.49 35.26
N THR A 280 5.49 -0.17 36.39
CA THR A 280 5.45 1.15 37.03
C THR A 280 6.88 1.59 37.33
N PRO A 281 7.26 2.83 37.00
CA PRO A 281 8.62 3.30 37.26
C PRO A 281 8.85 3.43 38.77
N LYS A 282 10.05 3.05 39.22
CA LYS A 282 10.43 3.18 40.64
C LYS A 282 10.68 4.64 41.01
N TYR A 283 10.43 4.98 42.28
CA TYR A 283 10.81 6.29 42.82
C TYR A 283 12.31 6.55 42.60
N ASN A 284 12.66 7.79 42.24
CA ASN A 284 14.03 8.23 41.95
C ASN A 284 14.67 7.53 40.73
N SER A 285 13.85 7.04 39.80
CA SER A 285 14.31 6.58 38.49
C SER A 285 14.56 7.75 37.54
N GLU A 286 15.45 7.52 36.58
CA GLU A 286 15.86 8.50 35.57
C GLU A 286 15.16 8.15 34.24
N ILE A 287 14.51 9.15 33.66
CA ILE A 287 13.85 9.09 32.35
C ILE A 287 14.68 9.94 31.39
N TYR A 288 15.07 9.33 30.27
CA TYR A 288 15.80 10.00 29.21
C TYR A 288 14.97 9.95 27.93
N ILE A 289 14.68 11.12 27.35
CA ILE A 289 13.85 11.27 26.17
C ILE A 289 14.65 11.93 25.06
N GLN A 290 14.49 11.39 23.85
CA GLN A 290 14.98 11.94 22.60
C GLN A 290 13.76 12.39 21.78
N LEU A 291 13.57 13.69 21.64
CA LEU A 291 12.54 14.29 20.79
C LEU A 291 13.14 14.53 19.40
N TYR A 292 12.43 14.09 18.36
CA TYR A 292 12.79 14.31 16.97
C TYR A 292 11.78 15.27 16.34
N THR A 293 12.23 16.46 15.95
CA THR A 293 11.40 17.48 15.28
C THR A 293 11.77 17.57 13.80
N THR A 294 10.80 17.88 12.94
CA THR A 294 10.98 17.95 11.48
C THR A 294 10.31 19.19 10.89
N LYS A 295 10.81 19.61 9.72
CA LYS A 295 10.19 20.61 8.85
C LYS A 295 9.11 20.00 7.94
N GLY A 296 8.88 18.69 7.99
CA GLY A 296 7.80 18.00 7.29
C GLY A 296 7.92 18.16 5.78
N LYS A 297 6.89 18.72 5.13
CA LYS A 297 6.86 18.91 3.68
C LYS A 297 7.98 19.80 3.17
N ASN A 298 8.41 20.77 3.96
CA ASN A 298 9.47 21.72 3.60
C ASN A 298 10.88 21.09 3.58
N GLY A 299 11.02 19.84 4.07
CA GLY A 299 12.27 19.10 3.95
C GLY A 299 12.50 18.48 2.58
N ASN A 300 11.47 18.43 1.71
CA ASN A 300 11.57 17.77 0.41
C ASN A 300 12.11 18.71 -0.67
N PHE A 301 12.96 18.19 -1.56
CA PHE A 301 13.44 18.87 -2.76
C PHE A 301 13.73 17.86 -3.87
N THR A 302 13.50 18.23 -5.13
CA THR A 302 13.60 17.33 -6.29
C THR A 302 15.03 17.19 -6.82
N THR A 303 15.79 18.28 -6.82
CA THR A 303 17.19 18.31 -7.26
C THR A 303 17.97 19.24 -6.35
N TYR A 304 19.18 18.85 -6.00
CA TYR A 304 20.13 19.72 -5.31
C TYR A 304 21.20 20.19 -6.30
N ASP A 305 21.10 21.45 -6.73
CA ASP A 305 22.08 22.10 -7.62
C ASP A 305 23.00 23.08 -6.86
N GLY A 306 22.91 23.09 -5.53
CA GLY A 306 23.70 23.96 -4.66
C GLY A 306 25.13 23.44 -4.45
N THR A 307 25.97 24.29 -3.86
CA THR A 307 27.33 23.92 -3.40
C THR A 307 27.49 24.06 -1.90
N ASP A 308 26.46 24.53 -1.19
CA ASP A 308 26.49 24.82 0.23
C ASP A 308 26.07 23.60 1.06
N ILE A 309 27.06 22.79 1.39
CA ILE A 309 26.93 21.63 2.29
C ILE A 309 27.93 21.80 3.41
N GLU A 310 27.44 21.96 4.62
CA GLU A 310 28.26 22.03 5.83
C GLU A 310 28.01 20.80 6.70
N ILE A 311 29.07 20.06 7.02
CA ILE A 311 29.00 18.89 7.90
C ILE A 311 29.63 19.26 9.24
N ILE A 312 28.79 19.36 10.26
CA ILE A 312 29.19 19.71 11.62
C ILE A 312 29.39 18.43 12.42
N GLY A 313 30.67 18.07 12.60
CA GLY A 313 31.06 16.90 13.39
C GLY A 313 30.82 17.06 14.89
N LYS A 314 30.40 15.99 15.55
CA LYS A 314 30.24 15.87 17.00
C LYS A 314 31.28 14.90 17.57
N ALA A 315 31.94 15.31 18.65
CA ALA A 315 33.03 14.54 19.28
C ALA A 315 32.82 14.34 20.79
N ASP A 316 31.63 14.64 21.31
CA ASP A 316 31.30 14.51 22.73
C ASP A 316 31.33 13.04 23.18
N ARG A 317 30.74 12.15 22.37
CA ARG A 317 30.70 10.70 22.63
C ARG A 317 31.92 9.97 22.08
N TYR A 318 32.36 10.34 20.88
CA TYR A 318 33.49 9.73 20.18
C TYR A 318 34.62 10.76 19.96
N PRO A 319 35.63 10.81 20.86
CA PRO A 319 36.73 11.77 20.75
C PRO A 319 37.51 11.67 19.44
N ASN A 320 37.50 10.50 18.79
CA ASN A 320 38.19 10.23 17.52
C ASN A 320 37.62 11.06 16.35
N ASN A 321 36.41 11.60 16.49
CA ASN A 321 35.82 12.53 15.51
C ASN A 321 36.51 13.90 15.54
N ARG A 322 37.27 14.22 16.59
CA ARG A 322 37.97 15.50 16.72
C ARG A 322 39.08 15.60 15.67
N GLY A 323 38.98 16.61 14.80
CA GLY A 323 39.96 16.87 13.74
C GLY A 323 39.79 15.99 12.50
N MET A 324 38.72 15.20 12.41
CA MET A 324 38.28 14.62 11.14
C MET A 324 37.57 15.68 10.31
N ILE A 325 37.89 15.74 9.02
CA ILE A 325 37.17 16.54 8.03
C ILE A 325 36.25 15.60 7.26
N PHE A 326 34.95 15.86 7.34
CA PHE A 326 33.94 15.18 6.56
C PHE A 326 33.59 16.06 5.37
N MET A 327 33.58 15.46 4.18
CA MET A 327 33.07 16.10 2.96
C MET A 327 31.89 15.27 2.48
N GLY A 328 31.01 15.85 1.68
CA GLY A 328 29.93 15.05 1.11
C GLY A 328 29.12 15.77 0.06
N THR A 329 28.27 14.99 -0.61
CA THR A 329 27.34 15.49 -1.62
C THR A 329 26.01 14.77 -1.50
N VAL A 330 24.94 15.49 -1.81
CA VAL A 330 23.62 14.91 -2.04
C VAL A 330 23.65 14.14 -3.36
N THR A 331 23.09 12.93 -3.39
CA THR A 331 23.10 12.07 -4.59
C THR A 331 21.72 11.83 -5.21
N GLY A 332 20.66 12.41 -4.64
CA GLY A 332 19.29 12.25 -5.13
C GLY A 332 18.31 13.25 -4.54
N GLU A 333 17.03 13.02 -4.77
CA GLU A 333 15.94 13.83 -4.22
C GLU A 333 15.73 13.60 -2.72
N SER A 334 15.28 14.64 -2.02
CA SER A 334 14.77 14.49 -0.66
C SER A 334 13.24 14.29 -0.69
N VAL A 335 12.78 13.14 -0.19
CA VAL A 335 11.40 12.68 -0.29
C VAL A 335 10.89 12.03 1.00
N GLY A 336 9.56 11.97 1.15
CA GLY A 336 8.88 11.31 2.27
C GLY A 336 8.44 12.24 3.39
N GLY A 337 8.81 13.51 3.35
CA GLY A 337 8.38 14.51 4.33
C GLY A 337 6.90 14.86 4.18
N TYR A 338 6.11 14.66 5.22
CA TYR A 338 4.70 15.04 5.28
C TYR A 338 4.41 15.78 6.57
N ASP A 339 3.65 16.87 6.46
CA ASP A 339 3.17 17.60 7.63
C ASP A 339 2.15 16.76 8.40
N ARG A 340 1.98 17.05 9.69
CA ARG A 340 0.90 16.47 10.47
C ARG A 340 -0.46 16.85 9.87
N LYS A 341 -1.48 16.05 10.16
CA LYS A 341 -2.87 16.35 9.75
C LYS A 341 -3.32 17.69 10.31
N ASP A 342 -4.08 18.42 9.50
CA ASP A 342 -4.77 19.61 9.96
C ASP A 342 -5.91 19.24 10.94
N ILE A 343 -6.31 20.21 11.76
CA ILE A 343 -7.35 20.01 12.78
C ILE A 343 -8.69 19.64 12.14
N GLU A 344 -9.04 20.22 10.98
CA GLU A 344 -10.28 19.87 10.25
C GLU A 344 -10.26 18.43 9.72
N GLU A 345 -9.12 17.99 9.18
CA GLU A 345 -8.96 16.61 8.73
C GLU A 345 -9.06 15.63 9.89
N LEU A 346 -8.41 15.95 11.01
CA LEU A 346 -8.51 15.17 12.25
C LEU A 346 -9.94 15.13 12.78
N ARG A 347 -10.68 16.25 12.74
CA ARG A 347 -12.09 16.31 13.14
C ARG A 347 -12.94 15.35 12.29
N ASN A 348 -12.76 15.34 10.97
CA ASN A 348 -13.51 14.44 10.09
C ASN A 348 -13.23 12.96 10.42
N ASP A 349 -11.97 12.61 10.70
CA ASP A 349 -11.59 11.27 11.13
C ASP A 349 -12.24 10.88 12.47
N VAL A 350 -12.26 11.79 13.45
CA VAL A 350 -12.93 11.60 14.74
C VAL A 350 -14.43 11.42 14.56
N VAL A 351 -15.09 12.27 13.75
CA VAL A 351 -16.54 12.17 13.48
C VAL A 351 -16.89 10.83 12.83
N LYS A 352 -16.08 10.40 11.86
CA LYS A 352 -16.22 9.08 11.24
C LYS A 352 -16.03 7.95 12.25
N ALA A 353 -15.08 8.09 13.16
CA ALA A 353 -14.87 7.11 14.23
C ALA A 353 -16.06 7.02 15.19
N TYR A 354 -16.69 8.17 15.53
CA TYR A 354 -17.92 8.22 16.32
C TYR A 354 -19.11 7.56 15.61
N SER A 355 -19.30 7.85 14.31
CA SER A 355 -20.46 7.32 13.57
C SER A 355 -20.36 5.81 13.35
N THR A 356 -19.14 5.29 13.20
CA THR A 356 -18.91 3.87 12.89
C THR A 356 -18.56 3.04 14.12
N ILE A 357 -18.13 3.64 15.23
CA ILE A 357 -17.61 2.94 16.43
C ILE A 357 -16.55 1.89 16.03
N LYS A 358 -15.79 2.17 14.96
CA LYS A 358 -14.85 1.23 14.32
C LYS A 358 -15.46 -0.15 13.97
N SER A 359 -16.78 -0.24 13.78
CA SER A 359 -17.52 -1.45 13.47
C SER A 359 -18.53 -1.18 12.35
N PHE A 360 -18.29 -1.72 11.16
CA PHE A 360 -19.17 -1.47 10.01
C PHE A 360 -20.31 -2.49 9.98
N THR A 361 -21.55 -2.02 10.13
CA THR A 361 -22.73 -2.90 10.24
C THR A 361 -23.79 -2.66 9.17
N THR A 362 -23.85 -1.47 8.58
CA THR A 362 -24.82 -1.12 7.54
C THR A 362 -24.17 -0.96 6.18
N THR A 363 -24.97 -1.09 5.11
CA THR A 363 -24.51 -0.76 3.74
C THR A 363 -23.97 0.65 3.65
N ASN A 364 -24.55 1.60 4.40
CA ASN A 364 -24.12 2.99 4.40
C ASN A 364 -22.75 3.18 5.08
N ASP A 365 -22.50 2.47 6.19
CA ASP A 365 -21.19 2.51 6.86
C ASP A 365 -20.09 1.97 5.93
N LEU A 366 -20.39 0.88 5.21
CA LEU A 366 -19.51 0.35 4.18
C LEU A 366 -19.32 1.36 3.06
N GLN A 367 -20.41 1.93 2.53
CA GLN A 367 -20.30 2.91 1.47
C GLN A 367 -19.45 4.13 1.90
N ILE A 368 -19.63 4.67 3.12
CA ILE A 368 -18.81 5.76 3.67
C ILE A 368 -17.35 5.33 3.81
N TYR A 369 -17.09 4.12 4.31
CA TYR A 369 -15.72 3.60 4.46
C TYR A 369 -15.02 3.42 3.12
N PHE A 370 -15.73 2.92 2.11
CA PHE A 370 -15.20 2.62 0.78
C PHE A 370 -15.24 3.80 -0.19
N ASN A 371 -16.05 4.84 0.07
CA ASN A 371 -15.99 6.10 -0.68
C ASN A 371 -14.60 6.75 -0.59
N ASN A 372 -13.88 6.52 0.51
CA ASN A 372 -12.49 6.98 0.66
C ASN A 372 -11.52 6.33 -0.35
N ILE A 373 -11.83 5.15 -0.90
CA ILE A 373 -11.01 4.51 -1.95
C ILE A 373 -11.00 5.35 -3.24
N LYS A 374 -12.09 6.06 -3.53
CA LYS A 374 -12.19 6.90 -4.73
C LYS A 374 -11.04 7.91 -4.82
N HIS A 375 -10.64 8.48 -3.68
CA HIS A 375 -9.52 9.42 -3.61
C HIS A 375 -8.15 8.77 -3.86
N ARG A 376 -8.02 7.45 -3.65
CA ARG A 376 -6.75 6.73 -3.79
C ARG A 376 -6.57 6.05 -5.16
N GLU A 377 -7.61 5.42 -5.68
CA GLU A 377 -7.50 4.49 -6.82
C GLU A 377 -8.39 4.87 -8.02
N GLN A 378 -9.14 5.98 -7.96
CA GLN A 378 -10.07 6.45 -9.00
C GLN A 378 -11.21 5.46 -9.38
N ASN A 379 -11.26 4.29 -8.74
CA ASN A 379 -12.29 3.27 -8.92
C ASN A 379 -13.53 3.58 -8.08
N GLU A 380 -14.69 3.14 -8.58
CA GLU A 380 -15.97 3.31 -7.89
C GLU A 380 -16.50 1.96 -7.41
N ILE A 381 -17.04 1.95 -6.20
CA ILE A 381 -17.49 0.73 -5.53
C ILE A 381 -18.92 0.92 -5.06
N LEU A 382 -19.76 -0.06 -5.39
CA LEU A 382 -21.16 -0.11 -4.97
C LEU A 382 -21.41 -1.35 -4.12
N PHE A 383 -21.99 -1.16 -2.94
CA PHE A 383 -22.45 -2.26 -2.09
C PHE A 383 -23.93 -2.54 -2.29
N MET A 384 -24.28 -3.81 -2.51
CA MET A 384 -25.66 -4.29 -2.58
C MET A 384 -25.85 -5.48 -1.64
N LYS A 385 -26.92 -5.45 -0.85
CA LYS A 385 -27.29 -6.57 0.03
C LYS A 385 -27.88 -7.72 -0.80
N LYS A 386 -27.22 -8.88 -0.81
CA LYS A 386 -27.66 -10.09 -1.53
C LYS A 386 -28.45 -11.05 -0.64
N ARG A 387 -28.02 -11.19 0.61
CA ARG A 387 -28.59 -12.12 1.57
C ARG A 387 -28.54 -11.51 2.96
N ASP A 388 -29.62 -11.65 3.72
CA ASP A 388 -29.74 -11.18 5.09
C ASP A 388 -30.64 -12.16 5.85
N ASP A 389 -30.02 -13.17 6.42
CA ASP A 389 -30.70 -14.14 7.28
C ASP A 389 -29.92 -14.38 8.59
N ALA A 390 -30.49 -15.20 9.48
CA ALA A 390 -29.90 -15.48 10.78
C ALA A 390 -28.54 -16.21 10.71
N PHE A 391 -28.22 -16.84 9.58
CA PHE A 391 -26.95 -17.55 9.37
C PHE A 391 -25.89 -16.67 8.69
N GLU A 392 -26.30 -15.83 7.74
CA GLU A 392 -25.37 -15.07 6.91
C GLU A 392 -25.94 -13.72 6.42
N ARG A 393 -25.11 -12.68 6.56
CA ARG A 393 -25.30 -11.38 5.90
C ARG A 393 -24.27 -11.20 4.79
N LEU A 394 -24.71 -11.29 3.55
CA LEU A 394 -23.85 -11.19 2.37
C LEU A 394 -24.09 -9.88 1.61
N TYR A 395 -23.01 -9.10 1.46
CA TYR A 395 -22.98 -7.88 0.66
C TYR A 395 -22.13 -8.12 -0.59
N SER A 396 -22.73 -7.99 -1.78
CA SER A 396 -21.95 -7.94 -3.03
C SER A 396 -21.43 -6.53 -3.24
N THR A 397 -20.15 -6.47 -3.50
CA THR A 397 -19.36 -5.31 -3.86
C THR A 397 -19.15 -5.35 -5.35
N PHE A 398 -19.79 -4.44 -6.06
CA PHE A 398 -19.57 -4.26 -7.49
C PHE A 398 -18.49 -3.19 -7.69
N ILE A 399 -17.43 -3.56 -8.40
CA ILE A 399 -16.30 -2.66 -8.67
C ILE A 399 -16.38 -2.18 -10.12
N LEU A 400 -16.40 -0.86 -10.29
CA LEU A 400 -16.19 -0.18 -11.56
C LEU A 400 -14.72 0.20 -11.66
N PHE A 401 -14.01 -0.46 -12.55
CA PHE A 401 -12.59 -0.19 -12.77
C PHE A 401 -12.39 0.94 -13.78
N ARG A 402 -11.43 1.82 -13.49
CA ARG A 402 -10.92 2.82 -14.43
C ARG A 402 -9.43 2.61 -14.67
N ASP A 403 -8.97 2.91 -15.87
CA ASP A 403 -7.55 2.93 -16.18
C ASP A 403 -6.90 4.27 -15.77
N ALA A 404 -5.58 4.37 -15.93
CA ALA A 404 -4.82 5.58 -15.59
C ALA A 404 -5.26 6.84 -16.37
N ASP A 405 -5.91 6.64 -17.53
CA ASP A 405 -6.47 7.70 -18.37
C ASP A 405 -7.95 7.99 -18.01
N GLN A 406 -8.44 7.45 -16.89
CA GLN A 406 -9.82 7.52 -16.36
C GLN A 406 -10.90 6.86 -17.21
N ASN A 407 -10.53 6.06 -18.21
CA ASN A 407 -11.48 5.34 -19.04
C ASN A 407 -11.96 4.09 -18.32
N VAL A 408 -13.23 3.76 -18.53
CA VAL A 408 -13.84 2.57 -17.96
C VAL A 408 -13.20 1.30 -18.53
N ILE A 409 -12.75 0.41 -17.65
CA ILE A 409 -12.25 -0.91 -18.04
C ILE A 409 -13.45 -1.80 -18.37
N PRO A 410 -13.48 -2.44 -19.56
CA PRO A 410 -14.58 -3.28 -20.00
C PRO A 410 -14.62 -4.63 -19.26
N THR A 411 -15.62 -4.77 -18.40
CA THR A 411 -15.85 -5.90 -17.49
C THR A 411 -17.31 -6.36 -17.51
N ASN A 412 -17.54 -7.59 -17.04
CA ASN A 412 -18.88 -8.16 -16.84
C ASN A 412 -18.84 -9.26 -15.77
N THR A 413 -19.99 -9.62 -15.22
CA THR A 413 -20.15 -10.79 -14.36
C THR A 413 -21.16 -11.73 -15.03
N LEU A 414 -20.77 -12.96 -15.39
CA LEU A 414 -21.62 -13.90 -16.14
C LEU A 414 -21.59 -15.30 -15.55
N ASP A 415 -22.60 -16.11 -15.87
CA ASP A 415 -22.57 -17.54 -15.60
C ASP A 415 -21.69 -18.24 -16.62
N ILE A 416 -20.99 -19.31 -16.21
CA ILE A 416 -20.09 -20.07 -17.07
C ILE A 416 -20.48 -21.54 -17.05
N LYS A 417 -20.55 -22.16 -18.24
CA LYS A 417 -20.68 -23.61 -18.36
C LYS A 417 -19.35 -24.22 -18.80
N ILE A 418 -18.88 -25.21 -18.06
CA ILE A 418 -17.62 -25.92 -18.27
C ILE A 418 -17.91 -27.40 -18.51
N GLU A 419 -17.26 -27.98 -19.51
CA GLU A 419 -17.29 -29.41 -19.81
C GLU A 419 -16.00 -30.10 -19.32
N SER A 420 -16.04 -31.42 -19.14
CA SER A 420 -14.86 -32.17 -18.69
C SER A 420 -13.62 -31.99 -19.56
N THR A 421 -13.81 -31.69 -20.85
CA THR A 421 -12.70 -31.44 -21.79
C THR A 421 -12.09 -30.05 -21.67
N ASP A 422 -12.65 -29.16 -20.86
CA ASP A 422 -12.17 -27.80 -20.66
C ASP A 422 -11.28 -27.69 -19.41
N ILE A 423 -11.20 -28.77 -18.63
CA ILE A 423 -10.40 -28.88 -17.42
C ILE A 423 -8.95 -29.12 -17.81
N ASP A 424 -8.04 -28.26 -17.35
CA ASP A 424 -6.62 -28.35 -17.67
C ASP A 424 -5.91 -29.44 -16.86
N THR A 425 -6.30 -29.61 -15.60
CA THR A 425 -5.69 -30.62 -14.72
C THR A 425 -6.73 -31.17 -13.76
N TYR A 426 -6.86 -32.50 -13.74
CA TYR A 426 -7.70 -33.21 -12.79
C TYR A 426 -6.82 -33.98 -11.80
N MET A 427 -6.99 -33.68 -10.51
CA MET A 427 -6.27 -34.37 -9.43
C MET A 427 -7.18 -35.40 -8.80
N GLU A 428 -6.95 -36.67 -9.14
CA GLU A 428 -7.79 -37.79 -8.68
C GLU A 428 -7.81 -37.93 -7.16
N GLN A 429 -6.65 -37.80 -6.52
CA GLN A 429 -6.48 -37.93 -5.06
C GLN A 429 -7.33 -36.94 -4.26
N SER A 430 -7.55 -35.72 -4.79
CA SER A 430 -8.30 -34.66 -4.11
C SER A 430 -9.63 -34.31 -4.80
N LYS A 431 -9.97 -34.98 -5.91
CA LYS A 431 -11.16 -34.71 -6.74
C LYS A 431 -11.31 -33.23 -7.12
N ARG A 432 -10.19 -32.60 -7.48
CA ARG A 432 -10.10 -31.18 -7.86
C ARG A 432 -9.91 -31.02 -9.35
N ASN A 433 -10.70 -30.13 -9.94
CA ASN A 433 -10.61 -29.74 -11.34
C ASN A 433 -10.01 -28.34 -11.42
N ILE A 434 -8.86 -28.21 -12.05
CA ILE A 434 -8.13 -26.95 -12.19
C ILE A 434 -8.34 -26.42 -13.61
N ILE A 435 -8.75 -25.17 -13.68
CA ILE A 435 -8.89 -24.40 -14.93
C ILE A 435 -7.92 -23.24 -14.82
N LYS A 436 -6.92 -23.23 -15.70
CA LYS A 436 -5.86 -22.22 -15.70
C LYS A 436 -6.42 -20.84 -16.01
N ALA A 437 -5.81 -19.82 -15.40
CA ALA A 437 -6.11 -18.43 -15.73
C ALA A 437 -5.81 -18.14 -17.21
N GLY A 438 -6.47 -17.13 -17.77
CA GLY A 438 -6.19 -16.67 -19.14
C GLY A 438 -6.95 -17.40 -20.25
N LYS A 439 -7.88 -18.30 -19.90
CA LYS A 439 -8.81 -18.92 -20.87
C LYS A 439 -9.79 -17.89 -21.42
N ILE A 440 -10.11 -18.03 -22.71
CA ILE A 440 -11.01 -17.14 -23.43
C ILE A 440 -12.43 -17.69 -23.39
N TYR A 441 -13.40 -16.81 -23.14
CA TYR A 441 -14.82 -17.13 -23.04
C TYR A 441 -15.65 -16.33 -24.05
N ARG A 442 -16.72 -16.95 -24.53
CA ARG A 442 -17.72 -16.35 -25.43
C ARG A 442 -19.13 -16.73 -24.98
N TYR A 443 -20.14 -15.96 -25.38
CA TYR A 443 -21.53 -16.34 -25.10
C TYR A 443 -21.92 -17.67 -25.74
N LYS A 444 -22.78 -18.43 -25.07
CA LYS A 444 -23.24 -19.73 -25.52
C LYS A 444 -24.37 -19.59 -26.54
N GLY A 445 -24.02 -19.44 -27.82
CA GLY A 445 -25.00 -19.30 -28.90
C GLY A 445 -25.83 -18.03 -28.70
N SER A 446 -27.16 -18.14 -28.67
CA SER A 446 -28.07 -17.01 -28.43
C SER A 446 -28.32 -16.67 -26.96
N ASP A 447 -27.76 -17.44 -26.01
CA ASP A 447 -27.92 -17.18 -24.58
C ASP A 447 -27.01 -16.04 -24.13
N LYS A 448 -27.63 -14.88 -23.85
CA LYS A 448 -26.95 -13.64 -23.43
C LYS A 448 -26.54 -13.62 -21.96
N SER A 449 -26.75 -14.71 -21.22
CA SER A 449 -26.45 -14.80 -19.78
C SER A 449 -25.33 -15.78 -19.43
N VAL A 450 -25.04 -16.74 -20.31
CA VAL A 450 -24.08 -17.82 -20.07
C VAL A 450 -22.93 -17.78 -21.08
N ALA A 451 -21.70 -17.88 -20.58
CA ALA A 451 -20.48 -18.00 -21.36
C ALA A 451 -19.89 -19.42 -21.34
N VAL A 452 -19.13 -19.78 -22.37
CA VAL A 452 -18.41 -21.05 -22.55
C VAL A 452 -16.99 -20.79 -23.00
N ILE A 453 -16.08 -21.72 -22.71
CA ILE A 453 -14.66 -21.61 -23.10
C ILE A 453 -14.51 -21.83 -24.61
N ASP A 454 -13.77 -20.94 -25.28
CA ASP A 454 -13.31 -21.13 -26.65
C ASP A 454 -11.86 -21.64 -26.64
N LYS A 455 -11.67 -22.91 -27.01
CA LYS A 455 -10.35 -23.57 -26.99
C LYS A 455 -9.43 -23.13 -28.12
N THR A 456 -9.98 -22.50 -29.15
CA THR A 456 -9.20 -22.09 -30.32
C THR A 456 -8.50 -20.75 -30.12
N LEU A 457 -8.89 -20.00 -29.09
CA LEU A 457 -8.42 -18.65 -28.81
C LEU A 457 -7.57 -18.60 -27.55
N SER A 458 -6.58 -17.71 -27.55
CA SER A 458 -5.78 -17.36 -26.38
C SER A 458 -5.35 -15.89 -26.47
N LEU A 459 -4.74 -15.34 -25.43
CA LEU A 459 -4.17 -13.98 -25.52
C LEU A 459 -3.08 -13.85 -26.60
N LYS A 460 -2.44 -14.96 -26.98
CA LYS A 460 -1.42 -15.00 -28.05
C LYS A 460 -2.01 -14.96 -29.45
N THR A 461 -3.31 -15.28 -29.62
CA THR A 461 -3.95 -15.24 -30.95
C THR A 461 -4.33 -13.81 -31.33
N ASN A 462 -4.46 -13.53 -32.63
CA ASN A 462 -5.05 -12.28 -33.07
C ASN A 462 -6.56 -12.29 -32.76
N LEU A 463 -7.02 -11.32 -32.00
CA LEU A 463 -8.39 -11.21 -31.48
C LEU A 463 -9.10 -9.97 -32.05
N ASP A 464 -8.43 -9.18 -32.89
CA ASP A 464 -8.93 -7.92 -33.43
C ASP A 464 -10.11 -8.15 -34.40
N GLY A 465 -10.18 -9.33 -35.01
CA GLY A 465 -11.27 -9.74 -35.89
C GLY A 465 -12.61 -9.94 -35.18
N TYR A 466 -12.61 -10.04 -33.85
CA TYR A 466 -13.82 -10.28 -33.06
C TYR A 466 -14.41 -9.02 -32.42
N GLU A 467 -13.64 -7.92 -32.36
CA GLU A 467 -14.03 -6.65 -31.71
C GLU A 467 -15.41 -6.11 -32.10
N ASN A 468 -15.86 -6.39 -33.34
CA ASN A 468 -17.09 -5.84 -33.90
C ASN A 468 -18.25 -6.85 -33.95
N ASN A 469 -17.96 -8.15 -33.80
CA ASN A 469 -18.91 -9.22 -34.11
C ASN A 469 -19.29 -10.05 -32.89
N ASP A 470 -18.38 -10.19 -31.92
CA ASP A 470 -18.58 -11.05 -30.76
C ASP A 470 -18.02 -10.42 -29.49
N PHE A 471 -18.64 -10.74 -28.36
CA PHE A 471 -18.13 -10.40 -27.04
C PHE A 471 -17.17 -11.49 -26.56
N ILE A 472 -15.90 -11.13 -26.44
CA ILE A 472 -14.85 -12.04 -25.98
C ILE A 472 -14.36 -11.61 -24.59
N TYR A 473 -14.41 -12.58 -23.68
CA TYR A 473 -14.04 -12.40 -22.29
C TYR A 473 -12.83 -13.23 -21.91
N ILE A 474 -12.18 -12.85 -20.81
CA ILE A 474 -11.11 -13.61 -20.15
C ILE A 474 -11.36 -13.61 -18.65
N ASN A 475 -11.11 -14.76 -18.02
CA ASN A 475 -11.07 -14.87 -16.57
C ASN A 475 -9.61 -14.71 -16.11
N PRO A 476 -9.28 -13.67 -15.32
CA PRO A 476 -7.92 -13.46 -14.85
C PRO A 476 -7.52 -14.39 -13.70
N PHE A 477 -8.46 -15.17 -13.14
CA PHE A 477 -8.25 -15.99 -11.95
C PHE A 477 -8.05 -17.45 -12.30
N LEU A 478 -7.21 -18.14 -11.53
CA LEU A 478 -7.16 -19.60 -11.49
C LEU A 478 -8.45 -20.09 -10.83
N THR A 479 -9.20 -20.97 -11.50
CA THR A 479 -10.45 -21.51 -10.98
C THR A 479 -10.28 -22.98 -10.60
N VAL A 480 -10.53 -23.30 -9.33
CA VAL A 480 -10.48 -24.66 -8.80
C VAL A 480 -11.88 -25.10 -8.41
N VAL A 481 -12.41 -26.10 -9.10
CA VAL A 481 -13.71 -26.70 -8.80
C VAL A 481 -13.50 -28.01 -8.05
N CYS A 482 -13.89 -28.04 -6.78
CA CYS A 482 -13.89 -29.23 -5.95
C CYS A 482 -15.18 -30.02 -6.21
N ALA A 483 -15.08 -31.31 -6.50
CA ALA A 483 -16.27 -32.15 -6.70
C ALA A 483 -16.82 -32.74 -5.38
N ASN A 484 -16.01 -32.78 -4.31
CA ASN A 484 -16.40 -33.30 -3.01
C ASN A 484 -15.64 -32.62 -1.85
N PRO A 485 -16.27 -31.75 -1.04
CA PRO A 485 -17.59 -31.18 -1.25
C PRO A 485 -17.64 -30.32 -2.52
N LEU A 486 -18.84 -30.14 -3.09
CA LEU A 486 -19.02 -29.34 -4.30
C LEU A 486 -18.80 -27.86 -3.98
N SER A 487 -17.69 -27.28 -4.45
CA SER A 487 -17.36 -25.88 -4.23
C SER A 487 -16.45 -25.35 -5.34
N VAL A 488 -16.37 -24.03 -5.46
CA VAL A 488 -15.45 -23.34 -6.36
C VAL A 488 -14.59 -22.36 -5.57
N ALA A 489 -13.31 -22.31 -5.89
CA ALA A 489 -12.35 -21.40 -5.30
C ALA A 489 -11.57 -20.68 -6.39
N PHE A 490 -11.28 -19.41 -6.17
CA PHE A 490 -10.49 -18.58 -7.07
C PHE A 490 -9.17 -18.19 -6.44
N TYR A 491 -8.15 -18.08 -7.28
CA TYR A 491 -6.82 -17.68 -6.87
C TYR A 491 -6.18 -16.75 -7.91
N LEU A 492 -5.41 -15.79 -7.44
CA LEU A 492 -4.47 -15.04 -8.27
C LEU A 492 -3.13 -15.78 -8.30
N ASN A 493 -2.75 -16.30 -9.46
CA ASN A 493 -1.49 -17.00 -9.70
C ASN A 493 -0.54 -16.24 -10.66
N SER A 494 -0.93 -15.04 -11.10
CA SER A 494 -0.01 -14.08 -11.72
C SER A 494 0.50 -13.13 -10.64
N VAL A 495 1.82 -13.05 -10.48
CA VAL A 495 2.50 -12.35 -9.38
C VAL A 495 3.66 -11.52 -9.94
N ASN A 496 3.84 -10.31 -9.41
CA ASN A 496 5.03 -9.49 -9.63
C ASN A 496 5.31 -8.77 -8.31
N ASP A 497 5.87 -9.50 -7.35
CA ASP A 497 6.05 -9.02 -5.99
C ASP A 497 7.54 -8.72 -5.76
N ASN A 498 7.84 -7.53 -5.25
CA ASN A 498 9.17 -7.19 -4.75
C ASN A 498 9.16 -7.32 -3.22
N ILE A 499 9.88 -8.30 -2.71
CA ILE A 499 9.92 -8.69 -1.30
C ILE A 499 11.14 -8.06 -0.65
N THR A 500 10.93 -7.26 0.39
CA THR A 500 12.03 -6.65 1.16
C THR A 500 12.69 -7.70 2.04
N THR A 501 14.02 -7.68 2.08
CA THR A 501 14.84 -8.54 2.93
C THR A 501 15.25 -7.83 4.22
N LEU A 502 15.23 -8.57 5.32
CA LEU A 502 15.69 -8.16 6.65
C LEU A 502 16.95 -8.91 6.98
N TYR A 503 18.01 -8.19 7.32
CA TYR A 503 19.25 -8.80 7.76
C TYR A 503 19.02 -9.55 9.08
N GLN A 504 19.59 -10.76 9.20
CA GLN A 504 19.68 -11.48 10.44
C GLN A 504 21.14 -11.54 10.90
N PRO A 505 21.43 -11.13 12.15
CA PRO A 505 22.77 -11.27 12.71
C PRO A 505 23.25 -12.71 12.58
N THR A 506 24.40 -12.86 11.92
CA THR A 506 25.11 -14.12 11.82
C THR A 506 26.53 -13.89 12.29
N ASP A 507 27.05 -14.80 13.12
CA ASP A 507 28.44 -14.75 13.57
C ASP A 507 29.32 -15.21 12.40
N THR A 508 29.68 -14.28 11.53
CA THR A 508 30.53 -14.54 10.37
C THR A 508 31.87 -13.87 10.57
N LYS A 509 32.95 -14.64 10.43
CA LYS A 509 34.31 -14.10 10.36
C LYS A 509 34.62 -13.59 8.94
N SER A 510 33.60 -13.45 8.09
CA SER A 510 33.75 -12.92 6.74
C SER A 510 34.00 -11.42 6.79
N PHE A 511 35.05 -10.97 6.10
CA PHE A 511 35.31 -9.54 5.96
C PHE A 511 34.41 -8.91 4.87
N ASN A 512 34.15 -9.66 3.80
CA ASN A 512 33.25 -9.23 2.73
C ASN A 512 31.82 -9.56 3.13
N GLN A 513 30.97 -8.55 3.12
CA GLN A 513 29.55 -8.66 3.41
C GLN A 513 28.80 -8.25 2.14
N PHE A 514 27.63 -8.84 1.91
CA PHE A 514 26.80 -8.57 0.74
C PHE A 514 25.47 -8.02 1.20
N ILE A 515 25.16 -6.80 0.76
CA ILE A 515 23.90 -6.09 0.97
C ILE A 515 22.88 -6.62 -0.02
N VAL A 516 21.77 -7.13 0.52
CA VAL A 516 20.60 -7.54 -0.24
C VAL A 516 19.39 -6.77 0.27
N ASN A 517 18.75 -6.01 -0.62
CA ASN A 517 17.62 -5.16 -0.26
C ASN A 517 16.27 -5.81 -0.56
N SER A 518 16.20 -6.55 -1.68
CA SER A 518 14.95 -7.20 -2.07
C SER A 518 15.15 -8.41 -3.00
N ILE A 519 14.09 -9.21 -3.09
CA ILE A 519 13.94 -10.31 -4.03
C ILE A 519 12.68 -10.03 -4.85
N ASN A 520 12.77 -10.15 -6.17
CA ASN A 520 11.61 -10.07 -7.04
C ASN A 520 11.16 -11.48 -7.44
N ILE A 521 9.86 -11.76 -7.28
CA ILE A 521 9.23 -12.99 -7.74
C ILE A 521 8.17 -12.63 -8.78
N LYS A 522 8.33 -13.17 -9.99
CA LYS A 522 7.47 -12.86 -11.13
C LYS A 522 6.92 -14.10 -11.81
N ARG A 523 5.63 -14.07 -12.14
CA ARG A 523 4.93 -15.05 -12.99
C ARG A 523 3.74 -14.38 -13.68
N ASP A 524 3.60 -14.57 -14.98
CA ASP A 524 2.45 -14.16 -15.79
C ASP A 524 1.66 -15.39 -16.28
N ALA A 525 0.81 -15.91 -15.39
CA ALA A 525 -0.02 -17.08 -15.70
C ALA A 525 -1.08 -16.79 -16.78
N LEU A 526 -1.46 -15.52 -17.02
CA LEU A 526 -2.40 -15.15 -18.09
C LEU A 526 -1.82 -15.43 -19.49
N ASN A 527 -0.50 -15.33 -19.65
CA ASN A 527 0.21 -15.74 -20.86
C ASN A 527 0.50 -17.24 -20.94
N GLY A 528 0.07 -18.00 -19.94
CA GLY A 528 0.29 -19.43 -19.83
C GLY A 528 1.67 -19.82 -19.28
N GLU A 529 2.33 -18.95 -18.51
CA GLU A 529 3.57 -19.31 -17.82
C GLU A 529 3.33 -20.39 -16.74
N ASP A 530 4.21 -21.38 -16.69
CA ASP A 530 4.13 -22.58 -15.84
C ASP A 530 5.07 -22.55 -14.63
N GLY A 531 5.73 -21.41 -14.37
CA GLY A 531 6.67 -21.26 -13.26
C GLY A 531 6.91 -19.81 -12.87
N TYR A 532 7.71 -19.63 -11.81
CA TYR A 532 8.11 -18.34 -11.26
C TYR A 532 9.56 -18.05 -11.60
N MET A 533 9.83 -16.84 -12.05
CA MET A 533 11.17 -16.28 -12.13
C MET A 533 11.47 -15.54 -10.82
N ILE A 534 12.49 -16.01 -10.09
CA ILE A 534 13.01 -15.34 -8.91
C ILE A 534 14.28 -14.61 -9.31
N THR A 535 14.37 -13.33 -8.99
CA THR A 535 15.56 -12.51 -9.24
C THR A 535 15.95 -11.75 -7.99
N THR A 536 17.26 -11.57 -7.79
CA THR A 536 17.79 -10.70 -6.74
C THR A 536 19.09 -10.07 -7.22
N LYS A 537 19.45 -8.95 -6.62
CA LYS A 537 20.73 -8.30 -6.83
C LYS A 537 21.42 -8.11 -5.49
N ILE A 538 22.72 -8.36 -5.46
CA ILE A 538 23.52 -8.25 -4.25
C ILE A 538 24.64 -7.23 -4.49
N ALA A 539 24.87 -6.34 -3.54
CA ALA A 539 25.96 -5.37 -3.57
C ALA A 539 27.00 -5.75 -2.51
N PRO A 540 28.30 -5.81 -2.82
CA PRO A 540 29.30 -5.96 -1.78
C PRO A 540 29.35 -4.68 -0.90
N SER A 541 29.58 -4.85 0.40
CA SER A 541 29.79 -3.73 1.33
C SER A 541 31.17 -3.07 1.14
N ALA A 542 32.12 -3.85 0.61
CA ALA A 542 33.47 -3.46 0.25
C ALA A 542 33.65 -3.50 -1.28
N MET A 543 34.87 -3.23 -1.78
CA MET A 543 35.16 -3.26 -3.22
C MET A 543 34.76 -4.62 -3.84
N LEU A 544 34.23 -4.57 -5.07
CA LEU A 544 33.83 -5.76 -5.83
C LEU A 544 34.98 -6.78 -5.91
N PRO A 545 34.79 -8.03 -5.45
CA PRO A 545 35.78 -9.07 -5.68
C PRO A 545 35.89 -9.36 -7.18
N LYS A 546 36.96 -8.88 -7.80
CA LYS A 546 37.27 -9.08 -9.24
C LYS A 546 37.45 -10.54 -9.63
N GLU A 547 37.59 -11.42 -8.64
CA GLU A 547 37.83 -12.85 -8.78
C GLU A 547 36.54 -13.64 -9.04
N ALA A 548 35.36 -13.02 -8.98
CA ALA A 548 34.07 -13.72 -9.13
C ALA A 548 33.82 -14.24 -10.55
N PHE A 549 34.38 -13.60 -11.58
CA PHE A 549 34.17 -13.95 -12.99
C PHE A 549 35.39 -13.61 -13.85
N LYS A 550 35.48 -14.23 -15.03
CA LYS A 550 36.57 -14.00 -15.99
C LYS A 550 36.02 -13.72 -17.39
N LEU A 551 36.49 -12.67 -18.05
CA LEU A 551 36.12 -12.34 -19.43
C LEU A 551 36.61 -13.43 -20.39
N ILE A 552 35.77 -13.81 -21.36
CA ILE A 552 36.16 -14.69 -22.46
C ILE A 552 36.68 -13.84 -23.62
N GLU A 553 38.01 -13.83 -23.76
CA GLU A 553 38.74 -13.29 -24.90
C GLU A 553 39.12 -14.42 -25.88
N ASP A 554 39.59 -14.08 -27.08
CA ASP A 554 39.91 -15.06 -28.15
C ASP A 554 40.88 -16.17 -27.70
N ASP A 555 41.78 -15.88 -26.75
CA ASP A 555 42.77 -16.83 -26.21
C ASP A 555 42.32 -17.53 -24.90
N THR A 556 41.06 -17.34 -24.48
CA THR A 556 40.57 -17.92 -23.22
C THR A 556 40.13 -19.37 -23.39
N LEU A 557 40.79 -20.30 -22.69
CA LEU A 557 40.38 -21.71 -22.66
C LEU A 557 39.05 -21.89 -21.89
N VAL A 558 37.95 -22.12 -22.62
CA VAL A 558 36.64 -22.46 -22.05
C VAL A 558 36.44 -23.98 -22.09
N LEU A 559 36.49 -24.64 -20.94
CA LEU A 559 36.19 -26.07 -20.84
C LEU A 559 34.66 -26.31 -20.88
N PRO A 560 34.18 -27.45 -21.40
CA PRO A 560 32.74 -27.77 -21.42
C PRO A 560 32.07 -27.80 -20.03
N SER A 561 32.85 -27.94 -18.97
CA SER A 561 32.39 -27.94 -17.58
C SER A 561 32.21 -26.54 -16.98
N TYR A 562 32.66 -25.47 -17.65
CA TYR A 562 32.56 -24.12 -17.13
C TYR A 562 31.17 -23.53 -17.37
N LYS A 563 30.59 -22.95 -16.33
CA LYS A 563 29.39 -22.14 -16.46
C LYS A 563 29.77 -20.80 -17.10
N THR A 564 29.07 -20.45 -18.16
CA THR A 564 29.26 -19.18 -18.87
C THR A 564 27.95 -18.41 -18.93
N PHE A 565 28.03 -17.09 -18.87
CA PHE A 565 26.88 -16.21 -19.04
C PHE A 565 27.24 -15.00 -19.90
N LYS A 566 26.23 -14.46 -20.59
CA LYS A 566 26.36 -13.21 -21.34
C LYS A 566 25.90 -12.07 -20.45
N ASN A 567 26.79 -11.13 -20.14
CA ASN A 567 26.45 -10.01 -19.27
C ASN A 567 25.47 -9.06 -20.00
N PRO A 568 24.28 -8.75 -19.43
CA PRO A 568 23.33 -7.83 -20.05
C PRO A 568 23.83 -6.39 -20.17
N THR A 569 24.77 -5.98 -19.29
CA THR A 569 25.26 -4.60 -19.18
C THR A 569 26.20 -4.21 -20.32
N ASP A 570 27.16 -5.08 -20.65
CA ASP A 570 28.19 -4.83 -21.67
C ASP A 570 28.05 -5.71 -22.93
N GLY A 571 27.29 -6.81 -22.86
CA GLY A 571 27.05 -7.74 -23.97
C GLY A 571 28.15 -8.80 -24.20
N TYR A 572 29.22 -8.83 -23.40
CA TYR A 572 30.31 -9.81 -23.51
C TYR A 572 29.98 -11.13 -22.79
N GLN A 573 30.72 -12.19 -23.11
CA GLN A 573 30.63 -13.48 -22.42
C GLN A 573 31.69 -13.61 -21.32
N TYR A 574 31.27 -14.18 -20.19
CA TYR A 574 32.09 -14.39 -19.01
C TYR A 574 32.00 -15.84 -18.54
N ILE A 575 33.09 -16.34 -17.94
CA ILE A 575 33.12 -17.55 -17.13
C ILE A 575 32.74 -17.16 -15.70
N ASP A 576 31.76 -17.85 -15.14
CA ASP A 576 31.47 -17.82 -13.70
C ASP A 576 32.52 -18.68 -12.99
N ASN A 577 33.35 -18.05 -12.14
CA ASN A 577 34.37 -18.78 -11.38
C ASN A 577 33.75 -19.52 -10.16
N GLU A 578 32.43 -19.39 -9.96
CA GLU A 578 31.65 -19.95 -8.85
C GLU A 578 32.12 -19.51 -7.46
N ASN A 579 32.91 -18.44 -7.33
CA ASN A 579 33.40 -17.94 -6.03
C ASN A 579 32.31 -17.26 -5.18
N LEU A 580 31.16 -16.95 -5.78
CA LEU A 580 30.03 -16.27 -5.14
C LEU A 580 28.75 -17.10 -5.35
N LYS A 581 28.08 -17.48 -4.26
CA LYS A 581 26.81 -18.23 -4.32
C LYS A 581 25.70 -17.55 -3.53
N VAL A 582 24.50 -17.57 -4.11
CA VAL A 582 23.27 -17.11 -3.46
C VAL A 582 22.29 -18.26 -3.42
N VAL A 583 21.93 -18.68 -2.21
CA VAL A 583 21.04 -19.83 -1.98
C VAL A 583 19.82 -19.36 -1.22
N LEU A 584 18.63 -19.73 -1.72
CA LEU A 584 17.37 -19.55 -0.98
C LEU A 584 16.97 -20.85 -0.29
N THR A 585 16.54 -20.77 0.97
CA THR A 585 15.97 -21.90 1.70
C THR A 585 14.45 -21.80 1.70
N LEU A 586 13.75 -22.88 1.32
CA LEU A 586 12.29 -22.98 1.42
C LEU A 586 11.94 -23.75 2.70
N HIS A 587 11.18 -23.12 3.59
CA HIS A 587 10.79 -23.74 4.85
C HIS A 587 9.35 -24.29 4.79
N GLY A 588 9.16 -25.46 5.40
CA GLY A 588 7.85 -26.08 5.58
C GLY A 588 7.25 -25.86 6.97
N GLU A 589 6.33 -26.74 7.34
CA GLU A 589 5.83 -26.84 8.72
C GLU A 589 7.00 -27.05 9.70
N GLU A 590 6.90 -26.49 10.91
CA GLU A 590 7.96 -26.49 11.95
C GLU A 590 9.28 -25.75 11.60
N ASN A 591 9.28 -24.86 10.60
CA ASN A 591 10.47 -24.12 10.14
C ASN A 591 11.63 -25.00 9.63
N ARG A 592 11.40 -26.28 9.31
CA ARG A 592 12.43 -27.14 8.70
C ARG A 592 12.62 -26.78 7.23
N ILE A 593 13.87 -26.79 6.79
CA ILE A 593 14.22 -26.59 5.37
C ILE A 593 13.74 -27.80 4.58
N LYS A 594 12.84 -27.57 3.62
CA LYS A 594 12.32 -28.62 2.73
C LYS A 594 13.09 -28.70 1.42
N ARG A 595 13.50 -27.55 0.89
CA ARG A 595 14.20 -27.42 -0.40
C ARG A 595 15.16 -26.26 -0.38
N LEU A 596 16.19 -26.34 -1.22
CA LEU A 596 17.12 -25.25 -1.50
C LEU A 596 16.93 -24.78 -2.94
N ILE A 597 17.20 -23.51 -3.21
CA ILE A 597 17.19 -22.93 -4.55
C ILE A 597 18.56 -22.30 -4.75
N ASP A 598 19.41 -22.93 -5.58
CA ASP A 598 20.69 -22.38 -5.99
C ASP A 598 20.48 -21.40 -7.14
N MET A 599 20.76 -20.12 -6.92
CA MET A 599 20.52 -19.06 -7.91
C MET A 599 21.72 -18.92 -8.86
N ASP A 600 21.41 -18.72 -10.13
CA ASP A 600 22.43 -18.63 -11.18
C ASP A 600 22.83 -17.15 -11.40
N LEU A 601 24.13 -16.85 -11.34
CA LEU A 601 24.68 -15.54 -11.72
C LEU A 601 24.43 -15.33 -13.22
N TYR A 602 23.82 -14.20 -13.59
CA TYR A 602 23.51 -13.91 -14.98
C TYR A 602 24.00 -12.55 -15.49
N GLY A 603 24.54 -11.72 -14.61
CA GLY A 603 25.06 -10.41 -14.97
C GLY A 603 25.70 -9.69 -13.79
N PHE A 604 26.42 -8.62 -14.09
CA PHE A 604 26.95 -7.69 -13.09
C PHE A 604 27.06 -6.27 -13.69
N ASP A 605 27.13 -5.27 -12.82
CA ASP A 605 27.49 -3.89 -13.16
C ASP A 605 28.58 -3.39 -12.18
N GLU A 606 28.86 -2.08 -12.13
CA GLU A 606 29.85 -1.48 -11.22
C GLU A 606 29.47 -1.62 -9.73
N ASP A 607 28.22 -1.98 -9.44
CA ASP A 607 27.60 -1.86 -8.13
C ASP A 607 27.03 -3.19 -7.60
N TYR A 608 26.55 -4.05 -8.50
CA TYR A 608 25.69 -5.18 -8.21
C TYR A 608 26.07 -6.43 -9.01
N TYR A 609 25.87 -7.59 -8.37
CA TYR A 609 25.77 -8.89 -9.04
C TYR A 609 24.31 -9.30 -9.15
N PHE A 610 23.91 -9.80 -10.32
CA PHE A 610 22.53 -10.16 -10.61
C PHE A 610 22.35 -11.69 -10.68
N PHE A 611 21.42 -12.19 -9.87
CA PHE A 611 21.10 -13.61 -9.75
C PHE A 611 19.67 -13.90 -10.18
N LYS A 612 19.44 -15.05 -10.82
CA LYS A 612 18.09 -15.51 -11.21
C LYS A 612 17.91 -17.02 -11.05
N LYS A 613 16.66 -17.45 -10.85
CA LYS A 613 16.28 -18.87 -10.94
C LYS A 613 14.83 -19.01 -11.41
N PHE A 614 14.56 -20.08 -12.16
CA PHE A 614 13.21 -20.43 -12.58
C PHE A 614 12.71 -21.68 -11.84
N ILE A 615 11.51 -21.61 -11.27
CA ILE A 615 10.89 -22.70 -10.49
C ILE A 615 9.53 -23.05 -11.11
N LYS A 616 9.28 -24.33 -11.42
CA LYS A 616 8.02 -24.76 -12.04
C LYS A 616 6.94 -25.13 -11.03
N THR A 617 5.69 -25.08 -11.50
CA THR A 617 4.49 -25.51 -10.77
C THR A 617 3.46 -26.13 -11.70
N ASN A 618 2.58 -26.95 -11.12
CA ASN A 618 1.40 -27.51 -11.79
C ASN A 618 0.08 -26.81 -11.36
N ASP A 619 0.16 -25.65 -10.69
CA ASP A 619 -0.98 -24.90 -10.17
C ASP A 619 -1.85 -25.64 -9.15
N TYR A 620 -1.34 -26.73 -8.56
CA TYR A 620 -2.08 -27.46 -7.54
C TYR A 620 -2.11 -26.71 -6.20
N VAL A 621 -3.32 -26.52 -5.68
CA VAL A 621 -3.58 -25.90 -4.38
C VAL A 621 -4.34 -26.87 -3.49
N THR A 622 -3.87 -27.06 -2.25
CA THR A 622 -4.54 -27.90 -1.25
C THR A 622 -5.69 -27.15 -0.55
N LEU A 623 -6.47 -27.86 0.28
CA LEU A 623 -7.48 -27.24 1.16
C LEU A 623 -6.88 -26.31 2.21
N LYS A 624 -5.60 -26.50 2.57
CA LYS A 624 -4.88 -25.69 3.56
C LYS A 624 -4.13 -24.51 2.91
N ASN A 625 -4.50 -24.12 1.70
CA ASN A 625 -3.80 -23.09 0.90
C ASN A 625 -2.29 -23.37 0.68
N GLN A 626 -1.89 -24.64 0.69
CA GLN A 626 -0.53 -25.01 0.30
C GLN A 626 -0.46 -25.13 -1.22
N PHE A 627 0.60 -24.60 -1.79
CA PHE A 627 0.87 -24.56 -3.21
C PHE A 627 1.97 -25.56 -3.57
N GLN A 628 1.84 -26.22 -4.72
CA GLN A 628 2.80 -27.24 -5.16
C GLN A 628 3.83 -26.68 -6.14
N LEU A 629 5.11 -26.84 -5.80
CA LEU A 629 6.25 -26.55 -6.67
C LEU A 629 6.88 -27.88 -7.12
N THR A 630 7.37 -27.98 -8.35
CA THR A 630 7.74 -29.27 -8.96
C THR A 630 9.21 -29.38 -9.38
N GLU A 631 9.80 -28.34 -9.99
CA GLU A 631 11.17 -28.37 -10.52
C GLU A 631 11.92 -27.07 -10.21
N GLY A 632 13.26 -27.10 -10.31
CA GLY A 632 14.13 -25.94 -10.09
C GLY A 632 14.64 -25.78 -8.65
N MET A 633 14.63 -26.87 -7.87
CA MET A 633 14.99 -26.90 -6.46
C MET A 633 15.89 -28.11 -6.15
N LEU A 634 16.76 -27.97 -5.15
CA LEU A 634 17.67 -29.00 -4.67
C LEU A 634 17.14 -29.64 -3.37
N ASP A 635 17.51 -30.90 -3.15
CA ASP A 635 17.30 -31.58 -1.86
C ASP A 635 18.26 -31.03 -0.79
N PRO A 636 17.77 -30.70 0.42
CA PRO A 636 18.58 -30.08 1.47
C PRO A 636 19.58 -31.03 2.15
N THR A 637 19.57 -32.32 1.84
CA THR A 637 20.49 -33.32 2.38
C THR A 637 21.55 -33.74 1.38
N THR A 638 21.17 -33.94 0.11
CA THR A 638 22.10 -34.40 -0.93
C THR A 638 22.66 -33.26 -1.77
N GLY A 639 21.99 -32.11 -1.84
CA GLY A 639 22.35 -30.99 -2.71
C GLY A 639 22.11 -31.25 -4.21
N THR A 640 21.36 -32.31 -4.56
CA THR A 640 21.05 -32.68 -5.95
C THR A 640 19.69 -32.15 -6.38
N ASP A 641 19.50 -31.94 -7.68
CA ASP A 641 18.19 -31.57 -8.25
C ASP A 641 17.10 -32.55 -7.83
N SER A 642 16.01 -32.00 -7.31
CA SER A 642 14.83 -32.75 -6.90
C SER A 642 13.69 -32.47 -7.87
N THR A 643 13.15 -33.54 -8.46
CA THR A 643 11.89 -33.50 -9.24
C THR A 643 10.67 -33.82 -8.38
N ASP A 644 10.86 -34.10 -7.10
CA ASP A 644 9.79 -34.48 -6.19
C ASP A 644 8.98 -33.24 -5.81
N PRO A 645 7.66 -33.22 -6.11
CA PRO A 645 6.83 -32.07 -5.81
C PRO A 645 6.80 -31.74 -4.32
N VAL A 646 6.99 -30.46 -3.99
CA VAL A 646 6.96 -29.96 -2.62
C VAL A 646 5.73 -29.07 -2.39
N LEU A 647 5.08 -29.25 -1.26
CA LEU A 647 4.02 -28.37 -0.79
C LEU A 647 4.60 -27.29 0.13
N VAL A 648 4.39 -26.04 -0.27
CA VAL A 648 4.79 -24.82 0.47
C VAL A 648 3.55 -24.00 0.81
N ASP A 649 3.63 -23.11 1.80
CA ASP A 649 2.57 -22.13 2.03
C ASP A 649 2.47 -21.19 0.81
N GLY A 650 1.27 -21.07 0.23
CA GLY A 650 1.04 -20.27 -0.96
C GLY A 650 1.07 -18.76 -0.71
N THR A 651 0.72 -18.33 0.50
CA THR A 651 0.46 -16.92 0.84
C THR A 651 1.47 -16.30 1.79
N ASN A 652 2.15 -17.14 2.57
CA ASN A 652 3.18 -16.69 3.51
C ASN A 652 4.31 -17.71 3.56
N CYS A 653 4.94 -17.93 2.41
CA CYS A 653 6.06 -18.86 2.32
C CYS A 653 7.24 -18.30 3.13
N LYS A 654 7.78 -19.10 4.05
CA LYS A 654 8.97 -18.74 4.79
C LYS A 654 10.19 -19.08 3.94
N MET A 655 10.92 -18.04 3.53
CA MET A 655 12.21 -18.18 2.85
C MET A 655 13.29 -17.37 3.53
N GLU A 656 14.52 -17.87 3.42
CA GLU A 656 15.73 -17.13 3.79
C GLU A 656 16.66 -17.08 2.59
N LEU A 657 17.37 -15.97 2.45
CA LEU A 657 18.42 -15.79 1.45
C LEU A 657 19.77 -15.82 2.16
N LEU A 658 20.67 -16.62 1.63
CA LEU A 658 22.01 -16.84 2.16
C LEU A 658 23.02 -16.48 1.09
N THR A 659 24.01 -15.67 1.46
CA THR A 659 25.12 -15.30 0.57
C THR A 659 26.40 -15.98 1.03
N PHE A 660 27.14 -16.56 0.09
CA PHE A 660 28.34 -17.34 0.33
C PHE A 660 29.48 -16.83 -0.53
N TYR A 661 30.68 -16.74 0.04
CA TYR A 661 31.88 -16.33 -0.67
C TYR A 661 33.03 -17.30 -0.40
N GLN A 662 33.73 -17.70 -1.46
CA GLN A 662 34.93 -18.51 -1.38
C GLN A 662 36.16 -17.60 -1.49
N TYR A 663 37.00 -17.60 -0.45
CA TYR A 663 38.24 -16.83 -0.42
C TYR A 663 39.36 -17.65 -1.10
N PRO A 664 40.14 -17.05 -2.03
CA PRO A 664 41.22 -17.77 -2.72
C PRO A 664 42.35 -18.22 -1.79
N ASP A 665 42.60 -17.45 -0.72
CA ASP A 665 43.80 -17.55 0.11
C ASP A 665 43.61 -18.31 1.43
N THR A 666 42.40 -18.77 1.74
CA THR A 666 42.13 -19.44 3.02
C THR A 666 42.00 -20.95 2.87
N THR A 667 42.96 -21.68 3.41
CA THR A 667 42.89 -23.13 3.62
C THR A 667 42.08 -23.52 4.87
N GLU A 668 41.70 -22.56 5.71
CA GLU A 668 40.87 -22.79 6.90
C GLU A 668 39.39 -22.82 6.52
N GLN A 669 38.77 -24.01 6.56
CA GLN A 669 37.32 -24.16 6.42
C GLN A 669 36.63 -23.51 7.62
N GLN A 670 35.87 -22.44 7.40
CA GLN A 670 34.98 -21.92 8.42
C GLN A 670 33.76 -22.84 8.54
N LEU A 671 33.52 -23.34 9.76
CA LEU A 671 32.36 -24.18 10.06
C LEU A 671 31.09 -23.33 10.08
N HIS A 672 30.17 -23.62 9.16
CA HIS A 672 28.80 -23.11 9.13
C HIS A 672 27.77 -24.25 9.05
N LYS A 673 26.49 -23.92 9.24
CA LYS A 673 25.40 -24.92 9.29
C LYS A 673 25.26 -25.76 8.01
N PHE A 674 25.73 -25.25 6.87
CA PHE A 674 25.57 -25.86 5.55
C PHE A 674 26.81 -26.61 5.03
N ASN A 675 27.87 -26.83 5.84
CA ASN A 675 29.10 -27.49 5.34
C ASN A 675 28.87 -28.95 4.91
N SER A 676 27.78 -29.59 5.35
CA SER A 676 27.44 -30.95 4.92
C SER A 676 27.00 -31.05 3.47
N LEU A 677 26.73 -29.92 2.81
CA LEU A 677 26.33 -29.86 1.41
C LEU A 677 27.57 -29.72 0.52
N PRO A 678 27.80 -30.65 -0.43
CA PRO A 678 28.97 -30.57 -1.32
C PRO A 678 29.07 -29.26 -2.10
N LEU A 679 27.93 -28.64 -2.41
CA LEU A 679 27.84 -27.36 -3.11
C LEU A 679 28.43 -26.18 -2.31
N LEU A 680 28.44 -26.26 -0.97
CA LEU A 680 28.74 -25.16 -0.06
C LEU A 680 29.91 -25.46 0.91
N GLU A 681 30.52 -26.64 0.85
CA GLU A 681 31.55 -27.10 1.79
C GLU A 681 32.77 -26.14 1.88
N HIS A 682 33.15 -25.54 0.75
CA HIS A 682 34.33 -24.67 0.63
C HIS A 682 34.01 -23.17 0.74
N PHE A 683 32.77 -22.81 1.04
CA PHE A 683 32.34 -21.42 1.12
C PHE A 683 32.32 -20.91 2.56
N THR A 684 32.47 -19.60 2.71
CA THR A 684 32.17 -18.92 3.97
C THR A 684 30.78 -18.29 3.88
N LEU A 685 29.92 -18.54 4.87
CA LEU A 685 28.63 -17.85 4.99
C LEU A 685 28.91 -16.38 5.34
N THR A 686 28.39 -15.47 4.52
CA THR A 686 28.64 -14.02 4.68
C THR A 686 27.46 -13.35 5.37
N ASN A 687 26.25 -13.47 4.82
CA ASN A 687 25.04 -12.87 5.36
C ASN A 687 23.85 -13.83 5.29
N ARG A 688 22.91 -13.61 6.20
CA ARG A 688 21.59 -14.23 6.20
C ARG A 688 20.52 -13.16 6.17
N TYR A 689 19.56 -13.35 5.30
CA TYR A 689 18.43 -12.45 5.13
C TYR A 689 17.12 -13.23 5.27
N THR A 690 16.23 -12.75 6.12
CA THR A 690 14.84 -13.22 6.18
C THR A 690 13.92 -12.25 5.49
N MET A 691 12.83 -12.73 4.91
CA MET A 691 11.87 -11.83 4.28
C MET A 691 11.12 -11.01 5.33
N SER A 692 10.80 -9.75 4.99
CA SER A 692 10.00 -8.88 5.85
C SER A 692 8.59 -9.45 6.05
N LYS A 693 8.04 -9.25 7.25
CA LYS A 693 6.65 -9.58 7.56
C LYS A 693 5.66 -8.71 6.78
N ASP A 694 6.07 -7.50 6.41
CA ASP A 694 5.22 -6.54 5.71
C ASP A 694 5.02 -6.91 4.23
N THR A 695 6.00 -7.60 3.64
CA THR A 695 5.96 -8.10 2.26
C THR A 695 6.10 -9.63 2.24
N PRO A 696 5.06 -10.39 2.61
CA PRO A 696 5.14 -11.85 2.65
C PRO A 696 5.31 -12.42 1.24
N ILE A 697 6.00 -13.56 1.15
CA ILE A 697 6.14 -14.27 -0.12
C ILE A 697 4.83 -14.95 -0.49
N ARG A 698 4.29 -14.56 -1.63
CA ARG A 698 3.04 -15.08 -2.18
C ARG A 698 3.32 -15.72 -3.53
N PHE A 699 3.27 -17.04 -3.59
CA PHE A 699 3.20 -17.76 -4.87
C PHE A 699 1.78 -17.69 -5.44
N ILE A 700 0.79 -17.73 -4.57
CA ILE A 700 -0.62 -17.71 -4.95
C ILE A 700 -1.44 -16.96 -3.90
N ILE A 701 -2.36 -16.12 -4.35
CA ILE A 701 -3.24 -15.34 -3.46
C ILE A 701 -4.66 -15.91 -3.57
N PRO A 702 -5.20 -16.58 -2.54
CA PRO A 702 -6.59 -16.98 -2.52
C PRO A 702 -7.45 -15.72 -2.44
N ILE A 703 -8.55 -15.73 -3.19
CA ILE A 703 -9.51 -14.61 -3.24
C ILE A 703 -10.92 -15.14 -2.91
N PRO A 704 -11.16 -15.62 -1.68
CA PRO A 704 -12.44 -16.20 -1.28
C PRO A 704 -13.61 -15.21 -1.33
N GLU A 705 -13.33 -13.91 -1.32
CA GLU A 705 -14.30 -12.83 -1.51
C GLU A 705 -14.86 -12.83 -2.93
N VAL A 706 -14.20 -13.41 -3.93
CA VAL A 706 -14.84 -13.68 -5.23
C VAL A 706 -15.70 -14.93 -5.09
N ARG A 707 -16.90 -14.79 -4.53
CA ARG A 707 -17.78 -15.92 -4.27
C ARG A 707 -18.57 -16.31 -5.52
N SER A 708 -18.59 -17.60 -5.84
CA SER A 708 -19.41 -18.12 -6.94
C SER A 708 -20.11 -19.40 -6.51
N TYR A 709 -21.25 -19.68 -7.12
CA TYR A 709 -21.99 -20.91 -6.90
C TYR A 709 -21.63 -21.93 -7.97
N VAL A 710 -21.59 -23.21 -7.60
CA VAL A 710 -21.33 -24.30 -8.53
C VAL A 710 -22.45 -25.33 -8.46
N GLN A 711 -22.90 -25.75 -9.64
CA GLN A 711 -23.88 -26.81 -9.81
C GLN A 711 -23.35 -27.83 -10.82
N TYR A 712 -23.72 -29.10 -10.66
CA TYR A 712 -23.48 -30.09 -11.70
C TYR A 712 -24.36 -29.77 -12.91
N ALA A 713 -23.75 -29.58 -14.07
CA ALA A 713 -24.48 -29.50 -15.32
C ALA A 713 -24.83 -30.91 -15.80
N ASN A 714 -26.08 -31.13 -16.23
CA ASN A 714 -26.62 -32.44 -16.61
C ASN A 714 -25.67 -33.28 -17.48
N ARG A 715 -25.56 -34.58 -17.14
CA ARG A 715 -24.85 -35.60 -17.93
C ARG A 715 -25.46 -35.65 -19.34
N GLY A 716 -24.68 -35.29 -20.35
CA GLY A 716 -25.06 -35.56 -21.73
C GLY A 716 -25.12 -37.08 -22.00
N PRO A 717 -25.68 -37.51 -23.14
CA PRO A 717 -25.78 -38.94 -23.53
C PRO A 717 -24.44 -39.68 -23.50
N ASN A 718 -23.33 -38.95 -23.59
CA ASN A 718 -21.97 -39.47 -23.69
C ASN A 718 -21.27 -39.68 -22.32
N GLY A 719 -22.00 -39.59 -21.20
CA GLY A 719 -21.45 -39.84 -19.85
C GLY A 719 -20.46 -38.78 -19.33
N LYS A 720 -20.22 -37.69 -20.06
CA LYS A 720 -19.35 -36.57 -19.63
C LYS A 720 -20.08 -35.71 -18.59
N TYR A 721 -19.42 -35.41 -17.48
CA TYR A 721 -19.87 -34.46 -16.46
C TYR A 721 -19.40 -33.05 -16.79
N GLY A 722 -20.17 -32.04 -16.38
CA GLY A 722 -19.81 -30.64 -16.52
C GLY A 722 -20.25 -29.84 -15.30
N PHE A 723 -19.79 -28.61 -15.21
CA PHE A 723 -20.11 -27.69 -14.12
C PHE A 723 -20.77 -26.43 -14.69
N ARG A 724 -21.77 -25.91 -13.98
CA ARG A 724 -22.28 -24.55 -14.15
C ARG A 724 -21.76 -23.74 -12.97
N LEU A 725 -20.96 -22.72 -13.26
CA LEU A 725 -20.50 -21.74 -12.29
C LEU A 725 -21.32 -20.47 -12.47
N GLU A 726 -21.82 -19.90 -11.38
CA GLU A 726 -22.66 -18.70 -11.42
C GLU A 726 -21.88 -17.48 -10.94
N MET A 727 -22.18 -16.32 -11.54
CA MET A 727 -21.61 -15.02 -11.17
C MET A 727 -20.08 -14.95 -11.21
N ILE A 728 -19.50 -15.30 -12.35
CA ILE A 728 -18.05 -15.24 -12.56
C ILE A 728 -17.65 -13.87 -13.12
N PRO A 729 -16.78 -13.13 -12.44
CA PRO A 729 -16.22 -11.88 -12.95
C PRO A 729 -15.30 -12.12 -14.16
N LEU A 730 -15.52 -11.36 -15.21
CA LEU A 730 -14.89 -11.48 -16.52
C LEU A 730 -14.50 -10.11 -17.06
N ILE A 731 -13.49 -10.08 -17.93
CA ILE A 731 -12.92 -8.86 -18.52
C ILE A 731 -12.87 -9.03 -20.04
N LYS A 732 -13.01 -7.96 -20.83
CA LYS A 732 -12.79 -8.03 -22.28
C LYS A 732 -11.36 -8.50 -22.57
N ALA A 733 -11.21 -9.60 -23.31
CA ALA A 733 -9.89 -10.19 -23.56
C ALA A 733 -8.92 -9.23 -24.28
N ASN A 734 -9.43 -8.44 -25.23
CA ASN A 734 -8.61 -7.48 -25.99
C ASN A 734 -8.08 -6.31 -25.16
N TYR A 735 -8.68 -6.02 -24.00
CA TYR A 735 -8.13 -5.02 -23.08
C TYR A 735 -6.70 -5.36 -22.65
N PHE A 736 -6.42 -6.65 -22.45
CA PHE A 736 -5.10 -7.14 -22.06
C PHE A 736 -4.03 -7.14 -23.16
N LYS A 737 -4.40 -6.74 -24.39
CA LYS A 737 -3.44 -6.48 -25.47
C LYS A 737 -2.90 -5.06 -25.48
N LEU A 738 -3.52 -4.15 -24.71
CA LEU A 738 -2.97 -2.82 -24.53
C LEU A 738 -1.66 -2.89 -23.73
N PRO A 739 -0.65 -2.07 -24.05
CA PRO A 739 0.59 -2.02 -23.29
C PRO A 739 0.33 -1.79 -21.80
N ASN A 740 0.95 -2.59 -20.94
CA ASN A 740 0.88 -2.51 -19.47
C ASN A 740 -0.52 -2.65 -18.84
N ALA A 741 -1.59 -2.84 -19.63
CA ALA A 741 -2.97 -2.89 -19.12
C ALA A 741 -3.21 -4.07 -18.16
N ARG A 742 -2.54 -5.20 -18.40
CA ARG A 742 -2.60 -6.39 -17.55
C ARG A 742 -2.07 -6.12 -16.15
N GLU A 743 -0.83 -5.65 -16.07
CA GLU A 743 -0.16 -5.37 -14.79
C GLU A 743 -0.91 -4.28 -14.03
N ARG A 744 -1.34 -3.22 -14.70
CA ARG A 744 -2.16 -2.15 -14.11
C ARG A 744 -3.47 -2.68 -13.54
N PHE A 745 -4.20 -3.50 -14.29
CA PHE A 745 -5.44 -4.10 -13.82
C PHE A 745 -5.20 -5.00 -12.61
N MET A 746 -4.20 -5.89 -12.67
CA MET A 746 -3.90 -6.81 -11.57
C MET A 746 -3.48 -6.06 -10.31
N ASN A 747 -2.67 -5.00 -10.43
CA ASN A 747 -2.28 -4.16 -9.31
C ASN A 747 -3.48 -3.41 -8.71
N SER A 748 -4.35 -2.85 -9.55
CA SER A 748 -5.56 -2.16 -9.09
C SER A 748 -6.54 -3.12 -8.39
N PHE A 749 -6.77 -4.32 -8.96
CA PHE A 749 -7.57 -5.36 -8.34
C PHE A 749 -6.99 -5.79 -6.98
N ARG A 750 -5.67 -6.01 -6.91
CA ARG A 750 -4.97 -6.38 -5.66
C ARG A 750 -5.08 -5.30 -4.60
N SER A 751 -4.91 -4.03 -4.97
CA SER A 751 -5.05 -2.89 -4.04
C SER A 751 -6.44 -2.85 -3.42
N ILE A 752 -7.49 -2.97 -4.24
CA ILE A 752 -8.88 -3.02 -3.75
C ILE A 752 -9.12 -4.26 -2.90
N TYR A 753 -8.62 -5.42 -3.32
CA TYR A 753 -8.75 -6.67 -2.59
C TYR A 753 -8.11 -6.60 -1.19
N ASP A 754 -6.87 -6.11 -1.10
CA ASP A 754 -6.16 -5.95 0.17
C ASP A 754 -6.88 -4.94 1.08
N TYR A 755 -7.49 -3.89 0.51
CA TYR A 755 -8.30 -2.95 1.26
C TYR A 755 -9.62 -3.56 1.78
N ILE A 756 -10.32 -4.35 0.96
CA ILE A 756 -11.51 -5.10 1.38
C ILE A 756 -11.14 -6.06 2.51
N ARG A 757 -10.04 -6.80 2.36
CA ARG A 757 -9.60 -7.75 3.38
C ARG A 757 -9.26 -7.09 4.71
N LYS A 758 -8.57 -5.94 4.70
CA LYS A 758 -8.34 -5.13 5.91
C LYS A 758 -9.63 -4.66 6.56
N SER A 759 -10.69 -4.45 5.78
CA SER A 759 -12.00 -4.05 6.32
C SER A 759 -12.78 -5.21 6.95
N LEU A 760 -12.49 -6.46 6.58
CA LEU A 760 -13.19 -7.63 7.14
C LEU A 760 -12.96 -7.76 8.65
N ASP A 761 -11.80 -7.35 9.15
CA ASP A 761 -11.48 -7.32 10.59
C ASP A 761 -12.33 -6.31 11.37
N LEU A 762 -12.93 -5.34 10.66
CA LEU A 762 -13.79 -4.29 11.21
C LEU A 762 -15.29 -4.58 11.02
N LEU A 763 -15.63 -5.71 10.38
CA LEU A 763 -17.02 -6.15 10.25
C LEU A 763 -17.47 -6.92 11.49
N THR A 764 -18.75 -6.78 11.85
CA THR A 764 -19.34 -7.64 12.88
C THR A 764 -19.40 -9.12 12.46
N ASN A 765 -19.40 -10.03 13.44
CA ASN A 765 -19.54 -11.47 13.20
C ASN A 765 -20.75 -11.79 12.29
N ASN A 766 -20.58 -12.76 11.37
CA ASN A 766 -21.54 -13.22 10.35
C ASN A 766 -21.71 -12.32 9.11
N PHE A 767 -20.85 -11.32 8.92
CA PHE A 767 -20.83 -10.50 7.71
C PHE A 767 -19.81 -11.02 6.70
N HIS A 768 -20.23 -11.07 5.44
CA HIS A 768 -19.38 -11.47 4.33
C HIS A 768 -19.50 -10.50 3.17
N ILE A 769 -18.36 -10.27 2.51
CA ILE A 769 -18.27 -9.46 1.31
C ILE A 769 -18.01 -10.39 0.12
N ASP A 770 -18.77 -10.18 -0.93
CA ASP A 770 -18.61 -10.80 -2.24
C ASP A 770 -18.09 -9.75 -3.24
N ILE A 771 -17.06 -10.04 -4.05
CA ILE A 771 -16.52 -9.15 -5.09
C ILE A 771 -17.03 -9.58 -6.48
N LYS A 772 -17.63 -8.62 -7.19
CA LYS A 772 -18.17 -8.76 -8.54
C LYS A 772 -17.83 -7.53 -9.38
N PHE A 773 -17.94 -7.67 -10.70
CA PHE A 773 -17.67 -6.56 -11.63
C PHE A 773 -18.98 -6.02 -12.19
N PHE A 774 -19.05 -4.69 -12.39
CA PHE A 774 -20.14 -4.08 -13.14
C PHE A 774 -20.19 -4.65 -14.57
N ASN A 775 -21.39 -4.69 -15.15
CA ASN A 775 -21.54 -4.90 -16.58
C ASN A 775 -21.28 -3.58 -17.31
N THR A 776 -20.07 -3.43 -17.82
CA THR A 776 -19.59 -2.31 -18.64
C THR A 776 -19.24 -2.73 -20.07
N TYR A 777 -19.34 -4.03 -20.37
CA TYR A 777 -19.09 -4.63 -21.67
C TYR A 777 -19.93 -5.90 -21.85
N GLY A 778 -20.81 -5.91 -22.85
CA GLY A 778 -21.71 -7.02 -23.13
C GLY A 778 -23.14 -6.57 -23.45
N TYR A 779 -24.04 -7.55 -23.51
CA TYR A 779 -25.47 -7.29 -23.66
C TYR A 779 -26.03 -6.53 -22.45
N SER A 780 -26.91 -5.56 -22.67
CA SER A 780 -27.67 -4.93 -21.59
C SER A 780 -28.92 -5.75 -21.26
N LYS A 781 -29.27 -5.75 -19.97
CA LYS A 781 -30.43 -6.44 -19.39
C LYS A 781 -31.38 -5.46 -18.71
N PHE A 782 -30.90 -4.29 -18.30
CA PHE A 782 -31.66 -3.36 -17.44
C PHE A 782 -31.89 -1.98 -18.04
N TYR A 783 -31.25 -1.62 -19.17
CA TYR A 783 -31.51 -0.36 -19.86
C TYR A 783 -32.54 -0.55 -20.97
N PHE A 784 -33.54 0.33 -20.98
CA PHE A 784 -34.66 0.31 -21.93
C PHE A 784 -34.86 1.70 -22.53
N LYS A 785 -35.57 1.75 -23.66
CA LYS A 785 -36.20 2.98 -24.13
C LYS A 785 -37.36 3.30 -23.18
N HIS A 786 -37.65 4.58 -22.95
CA HIS A 786 -38.74 5.02 -22.05
C HIS A 786 -40.08 4.31 -22.35
N GLU A 787 -40.44 4.17 -23.63
CA GLU A 787 -41.67 3.48 -24.07
C GLU A 787 -41.70 1.98 -23.72
N ASP A 788 -40.54 1.33 -23.62
CA ASP A 788 -40.41 -0.10 -23.33
C ASP A 788 -40.15 -0.36 -21.83
N LEU A 789 -40.01 0.69 -21.00
CA LEU A 789 -39.58 0.57 -19.60
C LEU A 789 -40.66 -0.08 -18.71
N GLU A 790 -41.93 0.28 -18.90
CA GLU A 790 -43.04 -0.25 -18.09
C GLU A 790 -43.25 -1.76 -18.32
N GLU A 791 -43.10 -2.22 -19.56
CA GLU A 791 -43.31 -3.63 -19.93
C GLU A 791 -42.02 -4.47 -19.95
N ALA A 792 -40.84 -3.83 -19.84
CA ALA A 792 -39.51 -4.44 -19.87
C ALA A 792 -39.30 -5.42 -21.06
N THR A 793 -39.82 -5.08 -22.24
CA THR A 793 -39.90 -6.00 -23.39
C THR A 793 -38.62 -6.05 -24.24
N ASN A 794 -37.99 -4.90 -24.47
CA ASN A 794 -36.87 -4.75 -25.40
C ASN A 794 -35.67 -4.05 -24.75
N PRO A 795 -34.77 -4.78 -24.06
CA PRO A 795 -33.58 -4.18 -23.50
C PRO A 795 -32.61 -3.73 -24.60
N LEU A 796 -31.76 -2.77 -24.26
CA LEU A 796 -30.69 -2.27 -25.12
C LEU A 796 -29.78 -3.41 -25.58
N ASP A 797 -29.31 -3.34 -26.82
CA ASP A 797 -28.49 -4.41 -27.41
C ASP A 797 -27.13 -4.58 -26.72
N LYS A 798 -26.43 -3.49 -26.39
CA LYS A 798 -25.18 -3.51 -25.63
C LYS A 798 -25.08 -2.32 -24.70
N ILE A 799 -24.48 -2.53 -23.53
CA ILE A 799 -24.32 -1.49 -22.51
C ILE A 799 -23.21 -0.49 -22.87
N ASN A 800 -22.17 -0.95 -23.57
CA ASN A 800 -21.10 -0.13 -24.09
C ASN A 800 -21.53 0.48 -25.42
N ILE A 801 -21.93 1.75 -25.39
CA ILE A 801 -22.62 2.38 -26.52
C ILE A 801 -21.67 2.98 -27.55
N SER A 802 -22.06 2.90 -28.82
CA SER A 802 -21.51 3.71 -29.90
C SER A 802 -22.50 4.79 -30.28
N ILE A 803 -22.05 6.04 -30.38
CA ILE A 803 -22.94 7.19 -30.64
C ILE A 803 -22.47 7.98 -31.85
N SER A 804 -23.42 8.51 -32.62
CA SER A 804 -23.14 9.23 -33.86
C SER A 804 -23.86 10.57 -33.96
N PHE A 805 -23.12 11.60 -34.40
CA PHE A 805 -23.62 12.96 -34.61
C PHE A 805 -23.11 13.52 -35.93
N ASP A 806 -23.90 14.41 -36.54
CA ASP A 806 -23.44 15.33 -37.57
C ASP A 806 -23.22 16.71 -36.94
N ALA A 807 -22.07 17.35 -37.17
CA ALA A 807 -21.73 18.64 -36.60
C ALA A 807 -21.23 19.62 -37.68
N LYS A 808 -21.65 20.87 -37.61
CA LYS A 808 -21.15 21.97 -38.46
C LYS A 808 -20.47 23.03 -37.61
N TYR A 809 -19.19 23.25 -37.85
CA TYR A 809 -18.38 24.25 -37.14
C TYR A 809 -18.44 25.63 -37.81
N THR A 810 -18.25 26.69 -37.02
CA THR A 810 -18.26 28.09 -37.50
C THR A 810 -16.95 28.46 -38.20
N PHE A 811 -15.83 27.88 -37.77
CA PHE A 811 -14.50 28.07 -38.35
C PHE A 811 -13.84 26.70 -38.60
N THR A 812 -13.19 26.53 -39.75
CA THR A 812 -12.63 25.22 -40.18
C THR A 812 -11.15 25.02 -39.85
N THR A 813 -10.43 26.06 -39.47
CA THR A 813 -8.97 26.02 -39.19
C THR A 813 -8.59 25.20 -37.95
N ASP A 814 -9.55 24.86 -37.08
CA ASP A 814 -9.31 24.13 -35.81
C ASP A 814 -10.29 22.95 -35.60
N ALA A 815 -10.90 22.46 -36.69
CA ALA A 815 -11.99 21.50 -36.64
C ALA A 815 -11.59 20.14 -36.01
N GLU A 816 -10.34 19.71 -36.18
CA GLU A 816 -9.85 18.42 -35.67
C GLU A 816 -9.70 18.43 -34.14
N ASP A 817 -9.08 19.47 -33.55
CA ASP A 817 -8.96 19.61 -32.10
C ASP A 817 -10.34 19.80 -31.45
N MET A 818 -11.21 20.60 -32.07
CA MET A 818 -12.59 20.78 -31.64
C MET A 818 -13.38 19.46 -31.66
N THR A 819 -13.21 18.64 -32.69
CA THR A 819 -13.82 17.31 -32.78
C THR A 819 -13.31 16.41 -31.66
N LYS A 820 -12.00 16.43 -31.37
CA LYS A 820 -11.40 15.66 -30.28
C LYS A 820 -11.97 16.08 -28.91
N ARG A 821 -12.04 17.39 -28.64
CA ARG A 821 -12.62 17.94 -27.41
C ARG A 821 -14.10 17.60 -27.26
N LEU A 822 -14.86 17.65 -28.35
CA LEU A 822 -16.27 17.28 -28.37
C LEU A 822 -16.47 15.79 -28.06
N LYS A 823 -15.65 14.90 -28.64
CA LYS A 823 -15.67 13.46 -28.29
C LYS A 823 -15.39 13.24 -26.81
N THR A 824 -14.37 13.90 -26.25
CA THR A 824 -14.05 13.81 -24.82
C THR A 824 -15.19 14.33 -23.94
N TYR A 825 -15.87 15.40 -24.33
CA TYR A 825 -17.02 15.91 -23.60
C TYR A 825 -18.19 14.94 -23.61
N ILE A 826 -18.55 14.41 -24.79
CA ILE A 826 -19.63 13.42 -24.94
C ILE A 826 -19.34 12.19 -24.07
N GLN A 827 -18.09 11.69 -24.10
CA GLN A 827 -17.67 10.58 -23.27
C GLN A 827 -17.85 10.87 -21.78
N LYS A 828 -17.31 12.00 -21.28
CA LYS A 828 -17.42 12.39 -19.87
C LYS A 828 -18.85 12.62 -19.42
N TYR A 829 -19.70 13.13 -20.31
CA TYR A 829 -21.12 13.32 -20.02
C TYR A 829 -21.81 11.97 -19.84
N ILE A 830 -21.67 11.07 -20.82
CA ILE A 830 -22.28 9.72 -20.75
C ILE A 830 -21.77 8.97 -19.52
N GLU A 831 -20.48 9.05 -19.21
CA GLU A 831 -19.86 8.37 -18.06
C GLU A 831 -20.03 9.14 -16.73
N SER A 832 -20.86 10.18 -16.68
CA SER A 832 -21.10 10.91 -15.43
C SER A 832 -21.92 10.08 -14.44
N ARG A 833 -21.70 10.29 -13.14
CA ARG A 833 -22.38 9.51 -12.08
C ARG A 833 -23.90 9.67 -12.13
N ASP A 834 -24.37 10.88 -12.40
CA ASP A 834 -25.80 11.20 -12.44
C ASP A 834 -26.52 10.46 -13.57
N ILE A 835 -25.79 10.11 -14.63
CA ILE A 835 -26.32 9.44 -15.82
C ILE A 835 -26.12 7.93 -15.78
N SER A 836 -25.03 7.44 -15.15
CA SER A 836 -24.65 6.03 -15.22
C SER A 836 -24.67 5.26 -13.89
N LEU A 837 -24.88 5.91 -12.74
CA LEU A 837 -24.85 5.27 -11.41
C LEU A 837 -26.15 5.46 -10.58
N VAL A 838 -26.98 4.43 -10.62
CA VAL A 838 -27.82 3.81 -9.55
C VAL A 838 -28.90 4.61 -8.80
N SER A 839 -28.85 5.95 -8.66
CA SER A 839 -29.98 6.65 -8.02
C SER A 839 -31.15 6.85 -9.00
N SER A 840 -30.87 7.24 -10.26
CA SER A 840 -31.82 7.26 -11.40
C SER A 840 -31.09 7.42 -12.75
N PRO A 841 -30.27 6.44 -13.18
CA PRO A 841 -29.41 6.62 -14.35
C PRO A 841 -30.27 6.67 -15.63
N SER A 842 -30.35 7.87 -16.20
CA SER A 842 -31.14 8.17 -17.38
C SER A 842 -30.34 9.06 -18.33
N LEU A 843 -30.16 8.61 -19.59
CA LEU A 843 -29.53 9.41 -20.63
C LEU A 843 -30.60 10.04 -21.53
N TYR A 844 -30.69 11.36 -21.47
CA TYR A 844 -31.52 12.17 -22.35
C TYR A 844 -30.66 12.88 -23.39
N ILE A 845 -30.86 12.56 -24.68
CA ILE A 845 -30.07 13.13 -25.77
C ILE A 845 -30.32 14.63 -25.93
N SER A 846 -31.51 15.12 -25.57
CA SER A 846 -31.82 16.54 -25.50
C SER A 846 -30.89 17.30 -24.55
N ASN A 847 -30.65 16.75 -23.35
CA ASN A 847 -29.78 17.36 -22.34
C ASN A 847 -28.31 17.34 -22.77
N LEU A 848 -27.86 16.24 -23.39
CA LEU A 848 -26.52 16.17 -23.98
C LEU A 848 -26.32 17.25 -25.07
N ILE A 849 -27.28 17.41 -25.99
CA ILE A 849 -27.20 18.44 -27.04
C ILE A 849 -27.21 19.85 -26.45
N ALA A 850 -28.01 20.10 -25.41
CA ALA A 850 -28.01 21.38 -24.70
C ALA A 850 -26.65 21.67 -24.07
N GLY A 851 -26.07 20.71 -23.35
CA GLY A 851 -24.74 20.84 -22.74
C GLY A 851 -23.62 21.03 -23.79
N ILE A 852 -23.72 20.37 -24.95
CA ILE A 852 -22.79 20.59 -26.05
C ILE A 852 -22.87 22.03 -26.57
N LYS A 853 -24.08 22.57 -26.79
CA LYS A 853 -24.25 23.95 -27.30
C LYS A 853 -23.73 25.00 -26.34
N GLU A 854 -23.86 24.78 -25.03
CA GLU A 854 -23.35 25.68 -23.99
C GLU A 854 -21.82 25.67 -23.93
N ASN A 855 -21.20 24.49 -23.98
CA ASN A 855 -19.75 24.35 -23.83
C ASN A 855 -18.97 24.59 -25.14
N PHE A 856 -19.64 24.49 -26.30
CA PHE A 856 -19.02 24.62 -27.62
C PHE A 856 -19.79 25.63 -28.50
N PRO A 857 -19.69 26.95 -28.22
CA PRO A 857 -20.41 27.99 -28.97
C PRO A 857 -20.01 28.06 -30.45
N SER A 858 -18.82 27.54 -30.80
CA SER A 858 -18.33 27.45 -32.18
C SER A 858 -19.08 26.45 -33.04
N ILE A 859 -19.95 25.60 -32.46
CA ILE A 859 -20.80 24.65 -33.20
C ILE A 859 -22.07 25.38 -33.66
N LYS A 860 -22.19 25.58 -34.97
CA LYS A 860 -23.36 26.22 -35.59
C LYS A 860 -24.58 25.29 -35.57
N PHE A 861 -24.36 24.00 -35.80
CA PHE A 861 -25.43 23.01 -35.87
C PHE A 861 -24.90 21.64 -35.43
N ILE A 862 -25.71 20.90 -34.67
CA ILE A 862 -25.44 19.52 -34.30
C ILE A 862 -26.73 18.71 -34.42
N LYS A 863 -26.63 17.52 -35.00
CA LYS A 863 -27.74 16.58 -35.21
C LYS A 863 -27.34 15.21 -34.70
N PHE A 864 -28.23 14.59 -33.95
CA PHE A 864 -28.08 13.22 -33.47
C PHE A 864 -28.53 12.23 -34.56
N ASN A 865 -27.70 11.22 -34.83
CA ASN A 865 -27.96 10.22 -35.87
C ASN A 865 -28.42 8.88 -35.29
N GLY A 866 -27.94 8.49 -34.12
CA GLY A 866 -28.32 7.24 -33.47
C GLY A 866 -27.33 6.73 -32.43
N ILE A 867 -27.77 5.70 -31.70
CA ILE A 867 -27.01 4.95 -30.70
C ILE A 867 -27.00 3.48 -31.09
N ASN A 868 -25.85 2.82 -31.00
CA ASN A 868 -25.64 1.42 -31.38
C ASN A 868 -26.18 1.14 -32.79
N LYS A 869 -27.04 0.12 -32.90
CA LYS A 869 -27.75 -0.22 -34.14
C LYS A 869 -29.07 0.55 -34.33
N TYR A 870 -29.45 1.41 -33.38
CA TYR A 870 -30.71 2.14 -33.37
C TYR A 870 -30.56 3.52 -34.02
N GLY A 871 -31.59 3.93 -34.75
CA GLY A 871 -31.63 5.23 -35.43
C GLY A 871 -31.92 6.41 -34.49
N PRO A 872 -32.22 7.59 -35.05
CA PRO A 872 -32.38 8.84 -34.28
C PRO A 872 -33.65 8.89 -33.44
N SER A 873 -34.54 7.89 -33.54
CA SER A 873 -35.75 7.75 -32.72
C SER A 873 -35.44 7.34 -31.27
N MET A 874 -34.24 6.81 -30.98
CA MET A 874 -33.82 6.45 -29.63
C MET A 874 -33.22 7.67 -28.92
N GLN A 875 -34.06 8.48 -28.27
CA GLN A 875 -33.64 9.74 -27.61
C GLN A 875 -33.50 9.65 -26.09
N THR A 876 -33.98 8.57 -25.49
CA THR A 876 -34.03 8.36 -24.03
C THR A 876 -33.60 6.94 -23.70
N LEU A 877 -32.69 6.78 -22.74
CA LEU A 877 -32.33 5.50 -22.14
C LEU A 877 -32.52 5.59 -20.64
N GLU A 878 -33.26 4.64 -20.07
CA GLU A 878 -33.58 4.62 -18.64
C GLU A 878 -33.33 3.21 -18.08
N SER A 879 -32.79 3.15 -16.87
CA SER A 879 -32.56 1.88 -16.16
C SER A 879 -33.79 1.47 -15.36
N LEU A 880 -34.17 0.21 -15.46
CA LEU A 880 -35.19 -0.41 -14.62
C LEU A 880 -34.72 -0.51 -13.15
N VAL A 881 -33.41 -0.64 -12.91
CA VAL A 881 -32.82 -0.70 -11.57
C VAL A 881 -32.65 0.73 -11.03
N ASN A 882 -33.52 1.13 -10.11
CA ASN A 882 -33.45 2.37 -9.34
C ASN A 882 -33.74 2.12 -7.85
N GLU A 883 -33.44 3.09 -6.97
CA GLU A 883 -33.61 2.94 -5.52
C GLU A 883 -35.04 2.53 -5.14
N THR A 884 -36.03 3.11 -5.81
CA THR A 884 -37.45 2.85 -5.55
C THR A 884 -37.85 1.40 -5.86
N ASN A 885 -37.47 0.88 -7.03
CA ASN A 885 -37.80 -0.47 -7.48
C ASN A 885 -37.09 -1.55 -6.65
N VAL A 886 -35.89 -1.24 -6.16
CA VAL A 886 -35.15 -2.11 -5.23
C VAL A 886 -35.84 -2.14 -3.86
N ILE A 887 -36.25 -0.99 -3.32
CA ILE A 887 -36.95 -0.89 -2.03
C ILE A 887 -38.33 -1.56 -2.08
N GLN A 888 -39.06 -1.41 -3.19
CA GLN A 888 -40.38 -2.00 -3.40
C GLN A 888 -40.33 -3.52 -3.69
N GLY A 889 -39.13 -4.11 -3.85
CA GLY A 889 -38.97 -5.54 -4.10
C GLY A 889 -39.38 -6.00 -5.50
N VAL A 890 -39.54 -5.07 -6.45
CA VAL A 890 -39.88 -5.36 -7.86
C VAL A 890 -38.73 -6.12 -8.54
N ILE A 891 -37.50 -5.94 -8.05
CA ILE A 891 -36.30 -6.57 -8.58
C ILE A 891 -35.60 -7.38 -7.48
N GLU A 892 -35.39 -8.68 -7.72
CA GLU A 892 -34.60 -9.54 -6.84
C GLU A 892 -33.12 -9.12 -6.83
N THR A 893 -32.68 -8.40 -5.79
CA THR A 893 -31.29 -7.94 -5.65
C THR A 893 -30.27 -9.09 -5.74
N SER A 894 -30.68 -10.31 -5.38
CA SER A 894 -29.87 -11.53 -5.42
C SER A 894 -29.30 -11.83 -6.82
N LYS A 895 -30.03 -11.53 -7.90
CA LYS A 895 -29.62 -11.85 -9.29
C LYS A 895 -29.20 -10.64 -10.13
N VAL A 896 -29.38 -9.42 -9.62
CA VAL A 896 -28.98 -8.21 -10.33
C VAL A 896 -27.47 -8.09 -10.40
N ILE A 897 -26.99 -7.79 -11.61
CA ILE A 897 -25.64 -7.30 -11.88
C ILE A 897 -25.82 -5.85 -12.35
N PRO A 898 -25.36 -4.87 -11.57
CA PRO A 898 -25.43 -3.46 -11.96
C PRO A 898 -24.77 -3.21 -13.32
N GLU A 899 -25.46 -2.41 -14.13
CA GLU A 899 -25.01 -1.98 -15.45
C GLU A 899 -24.55 -0.53 -15.38
N TYR A 900 -23.41 -0.25 -16.01
CA TYR A 900 -22.86 1.09 -16.08
C TYR A 900 -22.75 1.50 -17.55
N LEU A 901 -23.54 2.49 -17.95
CA LEU A 901 -23.57 3.01 -19.31
C LEU A 901 -22.26 3.74 -19.61
N ASN A 902 -21.54 3.30 -20.64
CA ASN A 902 -20.25 3.87 -21.04
C ASN A 902 -20.10 3.91 -22.56
N VAL A 903 -19.04 4.56 -23.04
CA VAL A 903 -18.69 4.59 -24.46
C VAL A 903 -17.86 3.36 -24.82
N ASP A 904 -18.23 2.70 -25.91
CA ASP A 904 -17.49 1.56 -26.44
C ASP A 904 -16.09 1.96 -26.94
N HIS A 905 -15.12 1.11 -26.67
CA HIS A 905 -13.73 1.30 -27.05
C HIS A 905 -13.24 0.08 -27.81
N THR A 906 -13.04 0.26 -29.11
CA THR A 906 -12.45 -0.80 -29.95
C THR A 906 -10.95 -0.81 -29.78
N ILE A 907 -10.39 -2.00 -29.55
CA ILE A 907 -8.96 -2.19 -29.36
C ILE A 907 -8.43 -3.00 -30.53
N LYS A 908 -7.59 -2.36 -31.36
CA LYS A 908 -6.95 -2.99 -32.52
C LYS A 908 -5.49 -2.62 -32.57
N ASN A 909 -4.61 -3.57 -32.85
CA ASN A 909 -3.16 -3.37 -32.92
C ASN A 909 -2.59 -2.65 -31.68
N GLY A 910 -3.09 -2.96 -30.48
CA GLY A 910 -2.66 -2.32 -29.23
C GLY A 910 -3.06 -0.85 -29.08
N LYS A 911 -3.94 -0.34 -29.94
CA LYS A 911 -4.49 1.02 -29.86
C LYS A 911 -5.97 0.97 -29.51
N ARG A 912 -6.38 1.89 -28.64
CA ARG A 912 -7.76 2.07 -28.22
C ARG A 912 -8.41 3.22 -29.00
N THR A 913 -9.66 3.01 -29.44
CA THR A 913 -10.43 4.01 -30.20
C THR A 913 -11.87 4.09 -29.69
N ALA A 914 -12.29 5.24 -29.20
CA ALA A 914 -13.66 5.48 -28.72
C ALA A 914 -14.65 5.49 -29.90
N GLN A 915 -15.78 4.80 -29.76
CA GLN A 915 -16.82 4.69 -30.78
C GLN A 915 -17.78 5.89 -30.75
N ILE A 916 -17.22 7.09 -30.84
CA ILE A 916 -17.95 8.35 -31.01
C ILE A 916 -17.69 8.86 -32.43
N PHE A 917 -18.72 8.80 -33.26
CA PHE A 917 -18.66 9.23 -34.65
C PHE A 917 -19.19 10.65 -34.78
N ILE A 918 -18.37 11.54 -35.30
CA ILE A 918 -18.73 12.94 -35.57
C ILE A 918 -18.46 13.17 -37.05
N ASN A 919 -19.52 13.26 -37.84
CA ASN A 919 -19.43 13.61 -39.25
C ASN A 919 -19.47 15.13 -39.36
N ILE A 920 -18.42 15.71 -39.94
CA ILE A 920 -18.36 17.15 -40.15
C ILE A 920 -19.14 17.48 -41.41
N LEU A 921 -20.15 18.35 -41.29
CA LEU A 921 -20.92 18.86 -42.41
C LEU A 921 -20.29 20.15 -42.92
N ASP A 922 -20.11 20.22 -44.25
CA ASP A 922 -19.65 21.43 -44.96
C ASP A 922 -20.65 22.59 -44.87
#